data_AF-A0A534JDU8-F1
#
_entry.id   AF-A0A534JDU8-F1
#
_cell.length_a   1.000
_cell.length_b   1.000
_cell.length_c   1.000
_cell.angle_alpha   90.00
_cell.angle_beta   90.00
_cell.angle_gamma   90.00
#
_symmetry.space_group_name_H-M   'P 1'
#
loop_
_entity.id
_entity.type
_entity.pdbx_description
1 polymer ?
#
loop_
_entity_poly.entity_id
_entity_poly.type
_entity_poly.pdbx_seq_one_letter_code
_entity_poly.pdbx_strand_id
1 'polypeptide(L)'
;MEVPPGRLEASKVGGRAALMSLLSEADRRKLNGLLVIRRLRDDIPVEGVIVFNRGSGTLASHSGREIAEGPRALKAILRDALSEDASLELRSYDYRGSTIRIEQLASTHPDARIDAMPDLPALVAQVEAEEAEGSSRIPLVIGGPELHGIHDDLRSVQEGSVALHGRLHGDGGSENPPRVQDHRIATLELERARAEARAVTTDIESKRVRLSEDIGKLAAQRSALEARAKEVETAQRGLTEERKRLKELFASVQSEMDKIVAARRELTVAGDAVTAREKDIIHREAALATRETRLKEKETAVLARHEDTERREAELHTKTEGLRESARAVERAQRDLQKREQELSSREDHVASASDVHDQTKKDFARTQGKVERDRKATEAEVERLKSRSEALAKESAALQAAQRELSKREAKAEALEAALSASQLKLKEREGEFARGQKAAALRARELESREAEIETRETASTRSAKGLDDRVTSLDDRERSLAKREHTLATMEAAHSAKSEGTSERLSALQEDLQERESAIAAREAQLREREQTVTVKSRQVEVFEGEIMKGNADLRRAKAETEKVEAALAFEREKLRRSQEAFEKLRQKSAKEFESQEARVRNLGRGVEARESEAEVTASRAQKALSQIQARQEKLEALEARIADERKAIEARLARQREESEARETALRERGEAIEAEAQRARALREEVKTQAAALKDREKRGRELEAELERKRAELERVREGLKKL
;
A
#
# COMPACT_ATOMS: atom_id res chain seq x y z
N MET A 1 -27.65 4.08 -57.07
CA MET A 1 -27.63 4.23 -55.59
C MET A 1 -26.22 4.48 -55.05
N GLU A 2 -25.96 5.59 -54.35
CA GLU A 2 -24.70 5.80 -53.61
C GLU A 2 -24.83 5.24 -52.18
N VAL A 3 -23.99 4.27 -51.82
CA VAL A 3 -23.97 3.68 -50.46
C VAL A 3 -22.67 4.00 -49.75
N PRO A 4 -22.69 4.27 -48.42
CA PRO A 4 -21.48 4.55 -47.68
C PRO A 4 -20.49 3.37 -47.73
N PRO A 5 -19.17 3.63 -47.77
CA PRO A 5 -18.19 2.56 -47.80
C PRO A 5 -18.17 1.79 -46.47
N GLY A 6 -18.43 0.48 -46.53
CA GLY A 6 -18.27 -0.44 -45.39
C GLY A 6 -16.83 -0.94 -45.20
N ARG A 7 -16.55 -1.55 -44.05
CA ARG A 7 -15.27 -2.20 -43.74
C ARG A 7 -15.12 -3.48 -44.56
N LEU A 8 -14.01 -3.65 -45.27
CA LEU A 8 -13.74 -4.87 -46.04
C LEU A 8 -13.56 -6.08 -45.11
N GLU A 9 -14.39 -7.11 -45.31
CA GLU A 9 -14.34 -8.39 -44.57
C GLU A 9 -13.71 -9.50 -45.42
N ALA A 10 -14.08 -9.56 -46.70
CA ALA A 10 -13.55 -10.55 -47.63
C ALA A 10 -13.49 -9.99 -49.05
N SER A 11 -12.48 -10.40 -49.81
CA SER A 11 -12.37 -10.11 -51.24
C SER A 11 -12.02 -11.39 -51.98
N LYS A 12 -12.71 -11.65 -53.08
CA LYS A 12 -12.47 -12.82 -53.95
C LYS A 12 -12.53 -12.40 -55.42
N VAL A 13 -11.77 -13.10 -56.23
CA VAL A 13 -11.91 -13.08 -57.69
C VAL A 13 -13.25 -13.74 -58.04
N GLY A 14 -13.91 -13.23 -59.08
CA GLY A 14 -15.24 -13.61 -59.50
C GLY A 14 -15.36 -15.06 -59.95
N GLY A 15 -16.59 -15.48 -60.20
CA GLY A 15 -16.93 -16.87 -60.50
C GLY A 15 -17.93 -17.48 -59.52
N ARG A 16 -18.67 -18.48 -59.99
CA ARG A 16 -19.78 -19.12 -59.28
C ARG A 16 -19.43 -19.56 -57.86
N ALA A 17 -18.28 -20.23 -57.69
CA ALA A 17 -17.86 -20.73 -56.37
C ALA A 17 -17.55 -19.58 -55.39
N ALA A 18 -16.92 -18.51 -55.87
CA ALA A 18 -16.59 -17.34 -55.06
C ALA A 18 -17.85 -16.58 -54.64
N LEU A 19 -18.76 -16.34 -55.58
CA LEU A 19 -20.05 -15.69 -55.33
C LEU A 19 -20.90 -16.46 -54.32
N MET A 20 -21.11 -17.76 -54.54
CA MET A 20 -21.90 -18.59 -53.63
C MET A 20 -21.28 -18.68 -52.24
N SER A 21 -19.95 -18.73 -52.15
CA SER A 21 -19.25 -18.70 -50.87
C SER A 21 -19.48 -17.40 -50.11
N LEU A 22 -19.39 -16.24 -50.77
CA LEU A 22 -19.59 -14.93 -50.12
C LEU A 22 -21.04 -14.70 -49.71
N LEU A 23 -22.01 -15.12 -50.53
CA LEU A 23 -23.42 -15.04 -50.19
C LEU A 23 -23.77 -15.96 -49.02
N SER A 24 -23.22 -17.18 -49.00
CA SER A 24 -23.40 -18.11 -47.86
C SER A 24 -22.75 -17.57 -46.58
N GLU A 25 -21.62 -16.86 -46.69
CA GLU A 25 -20.95 -16.24 -45.56
C GLU A 25 -21.74 -15.05 -45.01
N ALA A 26 -22.32 -14.22 -45.88
CA ALA A 26 -23.20 -13.13 -45.51
C ALA A 26 -24.45 -13.61 -44.75
N ASP A 27 -25.08 -14.69 -45.24
CA ASP A 27 -26.25 -15.29 -44.60
C ASP A 27 -25.90 -15.94 -43.25
N ARG A 28 -24.87 -16.80 -43.20
CA ARG A 28 -24.41 -17.46 -41.96
C ARG A 28 -24.06 -16.48 -40.85
N ARG A 29 -23.44 -15.36 -41.20
CA ARG A 29 -23.05 -14.32 -40.23
C ARG A 29 -24.17 -13.34 -39.90
N LYS A 30 -25.33 -13.45 -40.55
CA LYS A 30 -26.42 -12.47 -40.49
C LYS A 30 -25.88 -11.06 -40.69
N LEU A 31 -25.07 -10.89 -41.73
CA LEU A 31 -24.30 -9.68 -41.98
C LEU A 31 -25.22 -8.46 -42.20
N ASN A 32 -24.90 -7.34 -41.55
CA ASN A 32 -25.38 -6.02 -41.93
C ASN A 32 -24.28 -5.33 -42.74
N GLY A 33 -24.45 -5.22 -44.04
CA GLY A 33 -23.35 -4.82 -44.91
C GLY A 33 -23.72 -4.81 -46.38
N LEU A 34 -22.72 -4.90 -47.25
CA LEU A 34 -22.91 -4.91 -48.68
C LEU A 34 -21.90 -5.78 -49.41
N LEU A 35 -22.27 -6.28 -50.58
CA LEU A 35 -21.41 -6.93 -51.55
C LEU A 35 -21.25 -6.00 -52.76
N VAL A 36 -20.01 -5.58 -53.01
CA VAL A 36 -19.65 -4.81 -54.21
C VAL A 36 -19.05 -5.75 -55.25
N ILE A 37 -19.46 -5.57 -56.49
CA ILE A 37 -19.00 -6.33 -57.64
C ILE A 37 -18.46 -5.34 -58.64
N ARG A 38 -17.19 -5.47 -59.01
CA ARG A 38 -16.52 -4.56 -59.96
C ARG A 38 -15.95 -5.35 -61.12
N ARG A 39 -16.27 -4.93 -62.34
CA ARG A 39 -15.78 -5.55 -63.57
C ARG A 39 -15.59 -4.49 -64.65
N LEU A 40 -14.64 -4.72 -65.56
CA LEU A 40 -14.55 -3.98 -66.83
C LEU A 40 -15.29 -4.78 -67.92
N ARG A 41 -16.32 -4.19 -68.53
CA ARG A 41 -17.01 -4.76 -69.71
C ARG A 41 -16.84 -3.78 -70.87
N ASP A 42 -16.20 -4.22 -71.95
CA ASP A 42 -15.89 -3.38 -73.13
C ASP A 42 -15.25 -2.03 -72.75
N ASP A 43 -14.24 -2.05 -71.87
CA ASP A 43 -13.55 -0.87 -71.31
C ASP A 43 -14.42 0.10 -70.47
N ILE A 44 -15.66 -0.29 -70.14
CA ILE A 44 -16.53 0.48 -69.25
C ILE A 44 -16.53 -0.17 -67.86
N PRO A 45 -16.23 0.59 -66.79
CA PRO A 45 -16.33 0.09 -65.43
C PRO A 45 -17.80 -0.13 -65.07
N VAL A 46 -18.10 -1.35 -64.65
CA VAL A 46 -19.42 -1.76 -64.18
C VAL A 46 -19.33 -2.07 -62.70
N GLU A 47 -20.25 -1.51 -61.93
CA GLU A 47 -20.35 -1.69 -60.48
C GLU A 47 -21.74 -2.21 -60.08
N GLY A 48 -21.76 -3.31 -59.35
CA GLY A 48 -22.95 -3.91 -58.78
C GLY A 48 -22.91 -3.88 -57.26
N VAL A 49 -24.00 -3.52 -56.61
CA VAL A 49 -24.11 -3.40 -55.15
C VAL A 49 -25.34 -4.16 -54.66
N ILE A 50 -25.13 -5.07 -53.71
CA ILE A 50 -26.20 -5.73 -52.95
C ILE A 50 -26.03 -5.38 -51.48
N VAL A 51 -27.06 -4.83 -50.83
CA VAL A 51 -27.05 -4.50 -49.40
C VAL A 51 -27.79 -5.59 -48.62
N PHE A 52 -27.17 -6.08 -47.54
CA PHE A 52 -27.70 -7.13 -46.68
C PHE A 52 -28.16 -6.57 -45.34
N ASN A 53 -29.38 -6.91 -44.92
CA ASN A 53 -29.87 -6.70 -43.57
C ASN A 53 -30.04 -8.07 -42.89
N ARG A 54 -29.26 -8.32 -41.84
CA ARG A 54 -29.24 -9.61 -41.10
C ARG A 54 -29.05 -10.83 -42.01
N GLY A 55 -28.22 -10.70 -43.04
CA GLY A 55 -27.91 -11.77 -44.00
C GLY A 55 -28.89 -11.88 -45.18
N SER A 56 -30.05 -11.22 -45.14
CA SER A 56 -30.97 -11.14 -46.28
C SER A 56 -30.64 -9.93 -47.15
N GLY A 57 -30.49 -10.13 -48.46
CA GLY A 57 -30.37 -9.00 -49.40
C GLY A 57 -31.66 -8.18 -49.43
N THR A 58 -31.54 -6.87 -49.25
CA THR A 58 -32.68 -5.92 -49.16
C THR A 58 -32.64 -4.82 -50.21
N LEU A 59 -31.46 -4.48 -50.73
CA LEU A 59 -31.31 -3.51 -51.82
C LEU A 59 -30.36 -4.05 -52.90
N ALA A 60 -30.64 -3.73 -54.15
CA ALA A 60 -29.77 -4.04 -55.28
C ALA A 60 -29.68 -2.85 -56.25
N SER A 61 -28.47 -2.50 -56.67
CA SER A 61 -28.22 -1.45 -57.67
C SER A 61 -27.06 -1.84 -58.56
N HIS A 62 -27.18 -1.58 -59.85
CA HIS A 62 -26.20 -1.88 -60.87
C HIS A 62 -25.98 -0.63 -61.72
N SER A 63 -24.72 -0.23 -61.86
CA SER A 63 -24.30 0.91 -62.67
C SER A 63 -23.29 0.46 -63.70
N GLY A 64 -23.69 0.48 -64.97
CA GLY A 64 -22.84 0.26 -66.13
C GLY A 64 -23.28 1.16 -67.29
N ARG A 65 -23.47 0.59 -68.50
CA ARG A 65 -24.09 1.33 -69.63
C ARG A 65 -25.53 1.77 -69.33
N GLU A 66 -26.24 0.98 -68.54
CA GLU A 66 -27.58 1.28 -68.03
C GLU A 66 -27.54 1.20 -66.51
N ILE A 67 -28.34 2.05 -65.85
CA ILE A 67 -28.52 2.01 -64.40
C ILE A 67 -29.78 1.20 -64.12
N ALA A 68 -29.63 0.12 -63.37
CA ALA A 68 -30.74 -0.71 -62.93
C ALA A 68 -30.79 -0.74 -61.40
N GLU A 69 -32.00 -0.68 -60.84
CA GLU A 69 -32.24 -0.78 -59.40
C GLU A 69 -33.27 -1.89 -59.12
N GLY A 70 -33.21 -2.45 -57.91
CA GLY A 70 -34.16 -3.46 -57.43
C GLY A 70 -33.96 -4.83 -58.09
N PRO A 71 -35.04 -5.61 -58.31
CA PRO A 71 -34.93 -6.98 -58.83
C PRO A 71 -34.27 -7.08 -60.22
N ARG A 72 -34.38 -6.02 -61.03
CA ARG A 72 -33.73 -5.95 -62.36
C ARG A 72 -32.21 -5.83 -62.24
N ALA A 73 -31.73 -5.08 -61.26
CA ALA A 73 -30.31 -4.96 -60.96
C ALA A 73 -29.71 -6.30 -60.57
N LEU A 74 -30.44 -7.11 -59.79
CA LEU A 74 -29.93 -8.37 -59.26
C LEU A 74 -29.46 -9.33 -60.37
N LYS A 75 -30.20 -9.45 -61.47
CA LYS A 75 -29.79 -10.29 -62.62
C LYS A 75 -28.49 -9.80 -63.26
N ALA A 76 -28.36 -8.49 -63.46
CA ALA A 76 -27.15 -7.88 -64.04
C ALA A 76 -25.93 -8.04 -63.12
N ILE A 77 -26.14 -7.85 -61.81
CA ILE A 77 -25.11 -8.04 -60.78
C ILE A 77 -24.61 -9.48 -60.75
N LEU A 78 -25.52 -10.46 -60.76
CA LEU A 78 -25.17 -11.88 -60.75
C LEU A 78 -24.43 -12.27 -62.03
N ARG A 79 -24.88 -11.79 -63.19
CA ARG A 79 -24.19 -12.00 -64.48
C ARG A 79 -22.75 -11.52 -64.43
N ASP A 80 -22.52 -10.32 -63.89
CA ASP A 80 -21.18 -9.77 -63.83
C ASP A 80 -20.31 -10.47 -62.77
N ALA A 81 -20.90 -10.94 -61.68
CA ALA A 81 -20.20 -11.68 -60.63
C ALA A 81 -19.77 -13.11 -61.03
N LEU A 82 -20.42 -13.70 -62.03
CA LEU A 82 -20.07 -15.03 -62.55
C LEU A 82 -18.81 -15.01 -63.43
N SER A 83 -18.39 -13.84 -63.89
CA SER A 83 -17.16 -13.68 -64.65
C SER A 83 -15.93 -13.84 -63.76
N GLU A 84 -14.91 -14.55 -64.25
CA GLU A 84 -13.64 -14.70 -63.53
C GLU A 84 -12.89 -13.37 -63.41
N ASP A 85 -13.07 -12.45 -64.36
CA ASP A 85 -12.47 -11.09 -64.32
C ASP A 85 -13.15 -10.11 -63.36
N ALA A 86 -14.17 -10.53 -62.62
CA ALA A 86 -14.84 -9.66 -61.64
C ALA A 86 -14.10 -9.66 -60.30
N SER A 87 -14.14 -8.53 -59.58
CA SER A 87 -13.73 -8.44 -58.18
C SER A 87 -14.96 -8.38 -57.29
N LEU A 88 -15.07 -9.33 -56.35
CA LEU A 88 -16.14 -9.43 -55.38
C LEU A 88 -15.63 -8.99 -54.00
N GLU A 89 -16.26 -7.98 -53.41
CA GLU A 89 -15.88 -7.45 -52.09
C GLU A 89 -17.07 -7.48 -51.12
N LEU A 90 -16.96 -8.25 -50.05
CA LEU A 90 -17.92 -8.28 -48.96
C LEU A 90 -17.49 -7.29 -47.87
N ARG A 91 -18.37 -6.35 -47.55
CA ARG A 91 -18.11 -5.25 -46.62
C ARG A 91 -19.15 -5.20 -45.50
N SER A 92 -18.70 -4.98 -44.27
CA SER A 92 -19.55 -4.92 -43.07
C SER A 92 -19.76 -3.48 -42.59
N TYR A 93 -20.96 -3.20 -42.08
CA TYR A 93 -21.29 -2.01 -41.31
C TYR A 93 -21.28 -2.25 -39.79
N ASP A 94 -21.01 -3.47 -39.34
CA ASP A 94 -20.97 -3.83 -37.93
C ASP A 94 -19.54 -3.69 -37.36
N TYR A 95 -19.07 -2.46 -37.17
CA TYR A 95 -17.79 -2.20 -36.48
C TYR A 95 -17.88 -1.07 -35.44
N ARG A 96 -16.98 -1.11 -34.45
CA ARG A 96 -16.91 -0.12 -33.33
C ARG A 96 -16.59 1.28 -33.88
N GLY A 97 -17.61 2.04 -34.26
CA GLY A 97 -17.45 3.44 -34.67
C GLY A 97 -18.51 3.96 -35.66
N SER A 98 -19.24 3.08 -36.36
CA SER A 98 -20.32 3.50 -37.26
C SER A 98 -21.25 2.31 -37.51
N THR A 99 -22.52 2.42 -37.10
CA THR A 99 -23.57 1.46 -37.45
C THR A 99 -24.56 2.17 -38.37
N ILE A 100 -24.46 1.92 -39.68
CA ILE A 100 -25.41 2.45 -40.65
C ILE A 100 -26.72 1.67 -40.53
N ARG A 101 -27.84 2.39 -40.35
CA ARG A 101 -29.16 1.77 -40.26
C ARG A 101 -29.64 1.41 -41.66
N ILE A 102 -29.59 0.13 -42.00
CA ILE A 102 -29.95 -0.37 -43.33
C ILE A 102 -31.43 -0.14 -43.64
N GLU A 103 -32.29 -0.14 -42.62
CA GLU A 103 -33.71 0.24 -42.75
C GLU A 103 -33.88 1.68 -43.24
N GLN A 104 -32.99 2.59 -42.82
CA GLN A 104 -32.98 3.98 -43.27
C GLN A 104 -32.50 4.08 -44.72
N LEU A 105 -31.47 3.33 -45.11
CA LEU A 105 -31.02 3.23 -46.51
C LEU A 105 -32.11 2.66 -47.43
N ALA A 106 -32.87 1.66 -46.96
CA ALA A 106 -33.97 1.09 -47.72
C ALA A 106 -35.14 2.07 -47.87
N SER A 107 -35.33 2.98 -46.91
CA SER A 107 -36.32 4.04 -47.01
C SER A 107 -35.92 5.18 -47.96
N THR A 108 -34.62 5.45 -48.11
CA THR A 108 -34.12 6.51 -49.01
C THR A 108 -34.03 6.06 -50.47
N HIS A 109 -33.98 4.75 -50.73
CA HIS A 109 -33.92 4.17 -52.07
C HIS A 109 -35.03 3.13 -52.29
N PRO A 110 -36.30 3.56 -52.40
CA PRO A 110 -37.44 2.63 -52.57
C PRO A 110 -37.35 1.84 -53.88
N ASP A 111 -36.80 2.43 -54.94
CA ASP A 111 -36.66 1.80 -56.26
C ASP A 111 -35.58 0.70 -56.30
N ALA A 112 -34.66 0.70 -55.33
CA ALA A 112 -33.61 -0.30 -55.17
C ALA A 112 -34.04 -1.50 -54.32
N ARG A 113 -35.25 -1.48 -53.74
CA ARG A 113 -35.73 -2.47 -52.77
C ARG A 113 -35.99 -3.84 -53.41
N ILE A 114 -35.53 -4.87 -52.72
CA ILE A 114 -35.87 -6.27 -52.99
C ILE A 114 -36.53 -6.87 -51.73
N ASP A 115 -37.66 -7.55 -51.89
CA ASP A 115 -38.46 -8.06 -50.77
C ASP A 115 -37.79 -9.26 -50.08
N ALA A 116 -37.07 -10.06 -50.84
CA ALA A 116 -36.20 -11.13 -50.37
C ALA A 116 -35.22 -11.52 -51.48
N MET A 117 -34.08 -12.10 -51.12
CA MET A 117 -33.20 -12.72 -52.12
C MET A 117 -33.91 -13.94 -52.74
N PRO A 118 -34.13 -13.97 -54.06
CA PRO A 118 -34.70 -15.13 -54.75
C PRO A 118 -33.74 -16.33 -54.67
N ASP A 119 -34.24 -17.53 -54.98
CA ASP A 119 -33.46 -18.77 -54.98
C ASP A 119 -32.23 -18.65 -55.91
N LEU A 120 -31.09 -18.36 -55.29
CA LEU A 120 -29.83 -17.98 -55.93
C LEU A 120 -29.30 -19.05 -56.89
N PRO A 121 -29.27 -20.36 -56.52
CA PRO A 121 -28.93 -21.44 -57.44
C PRO A 121 -29.78 -21.47 -58.72
N ALA A 122 -31.10 -21.28 -58.60
CA ALA A 122 -32.01 -21.31 -59.75
C ALA A 122 -31.81 -20.09 -60.66
N LEU A 123 -31.60 -18.91 -60.07
CA LEU A 123 -31.38 -17.67 -60.82
C LEU A 123 -30.01 -17.65 -61.52
N VAL A 124 -28.97 -18.17 -60.88
CA VAL A 124 -27.63 -18.33 -61.47
C VAL A 124 -27.69 -19.30 -62.65
N ALA A 125 -28.40 -20.44 -62.51
CA ALA A 125 -28.58 -21.38 -63.62
C ALA A 125 -29.34 -20.77 -64.80
N GLN A 126 -30.34 -19.91 -64.54
CA GLN A 126 -31.06 -19.18 -65.58
C GLN A 126 -30.15 -18.19 -66.32
N VAL A 127 -29.30 -17.45 -65.59
CA VAL A 127 -28.36 -16.48 -66.17
C VAL A 127 -27.27 -17.19 -67.00
N GLU A 128 -26.74 -18.31 -66.51
CA GLU A 128 -25.77 -19.14 -67.25
C GLU A 128 -26.39 -19.69 -68.56
N ALA A 129 -27.66 -20.12 -68.54
CA ALA A 129 -28.37 -20.58 -69.73
C ALA A 129 -28.60 -19.45 -70.76
N GLU A 130 -28.96 -18.25 -70.31
CA GLU A 130 -29.14 -17.08 -71.18
C GLU A 130 -27.80 -16.62 -71.84
N GLU A 131 -26.66 -16.71 -71.14
CA GLU A 131 -25.34 -16.38 -71.72
C GLU A 131 -24.84 -17.43 -72.72
N ALA A 132 -25.16 -18.71 -72.49
CA ALA A 132 -24.87 -19.78 -73.43
C ALA A 132 -25.67 -19.62 -74.75
N GLU A 133 -26.93 -19.19 -74.66
CA GLU A 133 -27.76 -18.89 -75.85
C GLU A 133 -27.29 -17.62 -76.59
N GLY A 134 -26.87 -16.58 -75.87
CA GLY A 134 -26.38 -15.31 -76.45
C GLY A 134 -25.08 -15.45 -77.26
N SER A 135 -24.19 -16.35 -76.84
CA SER A 135 -22.91 -16.62 -77.53
C SER A 135 -23.06 -17.34 -78.88
N SER A 136 -24.26 -17.86 -79.18
CA SER A 136 -24.56 -18.56 -80.45
C SER A 136 -24.97 -17.63 -81.60
N ARG A 137 -25.12 -16.32 -81.36
CA ARG A 137 -25.58 -15.33 -82.35
C ARG A 137 -24.50 -14.26 -82.64
N ILE A 138 -23.47 -14.61 -83.40
CA ILE A 138 -22.61 -13.64 -84.10
C ILE A 138 -22.64 -13.95 -85.60
N PRO A 139 -23.13 -13.04 -86.47
CA PRO A 139 -23.10 -13.24 -87.92
C PRO A 139 -21.72 -12.90 -88.47
N LEU A 140 -21.07 -13.88 -89.11
CA LEU A 140 -19.86 -13.68 -89.92
C LEU A 140 -20.24 -12.86 -91.18
N VAL A 141 -19.73 -11.63 -91.31
CA VAL A 141 -19.87 -10.81 -92.53
C VAL A 141 -18.51 -10.67 -93.22
N ILE A 142 -18.31 -11.57 -94.20
CA ILE A 142 -17.84 -11.38 -95.59
C ILE A 142 -16.63 -10.45 -95.82
N GLY A 143 -15.52 -11.07 -96.25
CA GLY A 143 -14.36 -10.42 -96.85
C GLY A 143 -14.63 -9.81 -98.24
N GLY A 144 -13.86 -8.78 -98.57
CA GLY A 144 -13.99 -8.01 -99.82
C GLY A 144 -13.59 -8.76 -101.09
N PRO A 145 -14.10 -8.35 -102.27
CA PRO A 145 -13.85 -9.03 -103.53
C PRO A 145 -12.52 -8.65 -104.19
N GLU A 146 -11.85 -9.67 -104.70
CA GLU A 146 -10.61 -9.62 -105.46
C GLU A 146 -10.80 -9.13 -106.91
N LEU A 147 -9.75 -8.50 -107.42
CA LEU A 147 -9.53 -8.07 -108.80
C LEU A 147 -9.42 -9.28 -109.75
N HIS A 148 -10.44 -9.54 -110.56
CA HIS A 148 -10.38 -10.44 -111.73
C HIS A 148 -11.12 -9.79 -112.92
N GLY A 149 -10.46 -8.86 -113.61
CA GLY A 149 -11.10 -8.11 -114.71
C GLY A 149 -10.16 -7.45 -115.71
N ILE A 150 -8.96 -8.00 -115.94
CA ILE A 150 -8.01 -7.50 -116.98
C ILE A 150 -7.34 -8.66 -117.73
N HIS A 151 -8.09 -9.72 -118.05
CA HIS A 151 -7.57 -10.84 -118.86
C HIS A 151 -8.42 -11.19 -120.09
N ASP A 152 -9.55 -10.50 -120.31
CA ASP A 152 -10.41 -10.73 -121.48
C ASP A 152 -10.27 -9.68 -122.60
N ASP A 153 -9.59 -8.55 -122.35
CA ASP A 153 -9.39 -7.49 -123.37
C ASP A 153 -8.08 -7.60 -124.17
N LEU A 154 -7.21 -8.56 -123.85
CA LEU A 154 -5.96 -8.80 -124.60
C LEU A 154 -6.05 -9.96 -125.61
N ARG A 155 -7.18 -10.67 -125.67
CA ARG A 155 -7.43 -11.74 -126.65
C ARG A 155 -8.08 -11.23 -127.95
N SER A 156 -8.73 -10.08 -127.94
CA SER A 156 -9.46 -9.52 -129.10
C SER A 156 -8.61 -8.65 -130.05
N VAL A 157 -7.34 -8.39 -129.73
CA VAL A 157 -6.39 -7.68 -130.62
C VAL A 157 -5.44 -8.64 -131.35
N GLN A 158 -5.41 -9.92 -130.97
CA GLN A 158 -4.55 -10.95 -131.57
C GLN A 158 -5.24 -11.74 -132.70
N GLU A 159 -6.55 -11.58 -132.88
CA GLU A 159 -7.34 -12.26 -133.93
C GLU A 159 -7.66 -11.37 -135.15
N GLY A 160 -7.21 -10.10 -135.14
CA GLY A 160 -7.43 -9.14 -136.23
C GLY A 160 -6.33 -9.06 -137.29
N SER A 161 -5.17 -9.73 -137.12
CA SER A 161 -4.00 -9.53 -138.00
C SER A 161 -3.65 -10.70 -138.93
N VAL A 162 -4.55 -11.69 -139.11
CA VAL A 162 -4.32 -12.86 -139.98
C VAL A 162 -5.15 -12.82 -141.29
N ALA A 163 -5.97 -11.78 -141.51
CA ALA A 163 -6.83 -11.65 -142.71
C ALA A 163 -6.31 -10.71 -143.82
N LEU A 164 -5.02 -10.34 -143.83
CA LEU A 164 -4.46 -9.36 -144.80
C LEU A 164 -3.14 -9.78 -145.47
N HIS A 165 -2.93 -11.07 -145.74
CA HIS A 165 -1.79 -11.53 -146.56
C HIS A 165 -2.11 -12.72 -147.52
N GLY A 166 -3.33 -12.78 -148.04
CA GLY A 166 -3.78 -13.89 -148.91
C GLY A 166 -4.34 -13.50 -150.29
N ARG A 167 -4.10 -12.29 -150.79
CA ARG A 167 -4.46 -11.91 -152.16
C ARG A 167 -3.42 -10.98 -152.75
N LEU A 168 -2.53 -11.54 -153.58
CA LEU A 168 -1.83 -10.89 -154.70
C LEU A 168 -0.81 -11.90 -155.26
N HIS A 169 -1.17 -12.63 -156.33
CA HIS A 169 -0.28 -13.04 -157.44
C HIS A 169 -1.05 -13.86 -158.50
N GLY A 170 -0.83 -13.49 -159.79
CA GLY A 170 -1.38 -14.08 -161.04
C GLY A 170 -2.63 -13.33 -161.53
N ASP A 171 -2.78 -12.74 -162.72
CA ASP A 171 -2.19 -12.84 -164.09
C ASP A 171 -1.95 -11.40 -164.63
N GLY A 172 -1.15 -11.05 -165.65
CA GLY A 172 -0.74 -11.79 -166.85
C GLY A 172 -1.35 -11.18 -168.12
N GLY A 173 -0.76 -10.08 -168.65
CA GLY A 173 -0.71 -9.72 -170.08
C GLY A 173 -1.91 -9.02 -170.77
N SER A 174 -1.70 -7.79 -171.29
CA SER A 174 -1.64 -7.46 -172.73
C SER A 174 -1.89 -5.96 -173.03
N GLU A 175 -0.91 -5.35 -173.71
CA GLU A 175 -0.99 -4.31 -174.77
C GLU A 175 -1.85 -3.01 -174.63
N ASN A 176 -1.12 -1.90 -174.36
CA ASN A 176 -1.10 -0.61 -175.09
C ASN A 176 -2.34 0.35 -175.14
N PRO A 177 -2.13 1.68 -175.40
CA PRO A 177 -2.53 2.78 -174.50
C PRO A 177 -3.68 3.68 -175.07
N PRO A 178 -4.13 4.77 -174.41
CA PRO A 178 -3.39 6.05 -174.38
C PRO A 178 -3.39 6.80 -173.03
N ARG A 179 -2.30 7.56 -172.85
CA ARG A 179 -1.94 8.41 -171.71
C ARG A 179 -2.82 9.67 -171.63
N VAL A 180 -3.17 10.07 -170.40
CA VAL A 180 -3.35 11.45 -169.84
C VAL A 180 -4.32 11.44 -168.65
N GLN A 181 -5.22 10.45 -168.51
CA GLN A 181 -6.09 10.32 -167.33
C GLN A 181 -5.41 9.67 -166.11
N ASP A 182 -4.51 8.70 -166.33
CA ASP A 182 -3.82 7.98 -165.24
C ASP A 182 -2.90 8.86 -164.41
N HIS A 183 -2.36 9.94 -164.99
CA HIS A 183 -1.53 10.88 -164.23
C HIS A 183 -2.37 11.68 -163.22
N ARG A 184 -3.63 11.98 -163.57
CA ARG A 184 -4.55 12.70 -162.68
C ARG A 184 -5.06 11.81 -161.56
N ILE A 185 -5.34 10.54 -161.87
CA ILE A 185 -5.72 9.52 -160.87
C ILE A 185 -4.55 9.26 -159.92
N ALA A 186 -3.34 9.05 -160.44
CA ALA A 186 -2.14 8.87 -159.62
C ALA A 186 -1.85 10.10 -158.75
N THR A 187 -2.04 11.33 -159.23
CA THR A 187 -1.86 12.53 -158.37
C THR A 187 -2.91 12.62 -157.27
N LEU A 188 -4.17 12.29 -157.55
CA LEU A 188 -5.24 12.30 -156.54
C LEU A 188 -5.05 11.18 -155.51
N GLU A 189 -4.57 10.00 -155.94
CA GLU A 189 -4.20 8.90 -155.04
C GLU A 189 -2.98 9.25 -154.17
N LEU A 190 -2.01 9.97 -154.71
CA LEU A 190 -0.82 10.41 -153.97
C LEU A 190 -1.16 11.54 -152.98
N GLU A 191 -2.07 12.45 -153.34
CA GLU A 191 -2.64 13.44 -152.43
C GLU A 191 -3.50 12.80 -151.33
N ARG A 192 -4.29 11.78 -151.66
CA ARG A 192 -5.05 10.98 -150.71
C ARG A 192 -4.14 10.21 -149.76
N ALA A 193 -3.10 9.53 -150.28
CA ALA A 193 -2.11 8.85 -149.46
C ALA A 193 -1.32 9.83 -148.58
N ARG A 194 -1.03 11.06 -149.05
CA ARG A 194 -0.44 12.12 -148.23
C ARG A 194 -1.40 12.63 -147.16
N ALA A 195 -2.69 12.74 -147.45
CA ALA A 195 -3.70 13.12 -146.47
C ALA A 195 -3.90 12.04 -145.41
N GLU A 196 -3.93 10.76 -145.81
CA GLU A 196 -3.99 9.61 -144.92
C GLU A 196 -2.70 9.50 -144.07
N ALA A 197 -1.53 9.69 -144.66
CA ALA A 197 -0.27 9.75 -143.91
C ALA A 197 -0.25 10.91 -142.90
N ARG A 198 -0.77 12.08 -143.27
CA ARG A 198 -0.92 13.23 -142.35
C ARG A 198 -1.88 12.91 -141.21
N ALA A 199 -3.03 12.30 -141.50
CA ALA A 199 -3.99 11.87 -140.50
C ALA A 199 -3.39 10.84 -139.52
N VAL A 200 -2.62 9.88 -140.04
CA VAL A 200 -1.91 8.89 -139.21
C VAL A 200 -0.82 9.57 -138.38
N THR A 201 -0.08 10.54 -138.92
CA THR A 201 0.91 11.29 -138.13
C THR A 201 0.26 12.12 -137.03
N THR A 202 -0.86 12.80 -137.29
CA THR A 202 -1.59 13.55 -136.26
C THR A 202 -2.19 12.62 -135.20
N ASP A 203 -2.66 11.44 -135.60
CA ASP A 203 -3.14 10.41 -134.66
C ASP A 203 -2.00 9.86 -133.79
N ILE A 204 -0.83 9.61 -134.37
CA ILE A 204 0.36 9.17 -133.62
C ILE A 204 0.83 10.27 -132.67
N GLU A 205 0.83 11.53 -133.09
CA GLU A 205 1.17 12.67 -132.23
C GLU A 205 0.17 12.82 -131.08
N SER A 206 -1.14 12.72 -131.35
CA SER A 206 -2.15 12.76 -130.29
C SER A 206 -2.02 11.59 -129.31
N LYS A 207 -1.69 10.39 -129.79
CA LYS A 207 -1.39 9.22 -128.93
C LYS A 207 -0.11 9.44 -128.13
N ARG A 208 0.93 10.04 -128.70
CA ARG A 208 2.18 10.39 -128.00
C ARG A 208 1.92 11.42 -126.90
N VAL A 209 1.12 12.44 -127.16
CA VAL A 209 0.73 13.44 -126.14
C VAL A 209 -0.04 12.75 -125.01
N ARG A 210 -1.06 11.94 -125.31
CA ARG A 210 -1.82 11.18 -124.30
C ARG A 210 -0.91 10.25 -123.47
N LEU A 211 -0.01 9.52 -124.12
CA LEU A 211 0.96 8.67 -123.41
C LEU A 211 1.89 9.49 -122.52
N SER A 212 2.34 10.67 -122.97
CA SER A 212 3.18 11.55 -122.15
C SER A 212 2.41 12.12 -120.94
N GLU A 213 1.13 12.46 -121.12
CA GLU A 213 0.25 12.88 -120.03
C GLU A 213 0.02 11.75 -119.03
N ASP A 214 -0.21 10.52 -119.51
CA ASP A 214 -0.44 9.36 -118.65
C ASP A 214 0.84 8.93 -117.93
N ILE A 215 2.01 9.01 -118.57
CA ILE A 215 3.31 8.86 -117.92
C ILE A 215 3.49 9.92 -116.82
N GLY A 216 3.12 11.18 -117.09
CA GLY A 216 3.15 12.25 -116.09
C GLY A 216 2.22 11.99 -114.90
N LYS A 217 0.98 11.54 -115.16
CA LYS A 217 0.01 11.17 -114.12
C LYS A 217 0.51 9.99 -113.29
N LEU A 218 1.05 8.95 -113.92
CA LEU A 218 1.61 7.79 -113.22
C LEU A 218 2.84 8.16 -112.39
N ALA A 219 3.71 9.04 -112.89
CA ALA A 219 4.84 9.56 -112.13
C ALA A 219 4.38 10.37 -110.90
N ALA A 220 3.35 11.21 -111.05
CA ALA A 220 2.76 11.96 -109.94
C ALA A 220 2.04 11.05 -108.92
N GLN A 221 1.36 10.00 -109.38
CA GLN A 221 0.76 9.00 -108.51
C GLN A 221 1.83 8.22 -107.75
N ARG A 222 2.92 7.83 -108.42
CA ARG A 222 4.04 7.14 -107.78
C ARG A 222 4.71 8.02 -106.72
N SER A 223 4.96 9.29 -107.00
CA SER A 223 5.54 10.20 -106.00
C SER A 223 4.60 10.43 -104.81
N ALA A 224 3.29 10.52 -105.04
CA ALA A 224 2.30 10.61 -103.97
C ALA A 224 2.22 9.34 -103.13
N LEU A 225 2.33 8.15 -103.74
CA LEU A 225 2.38 6.87 -103.02
C LEU A 225 3.68 6.72 -102.22
N GLU A 226 4.82 7.15 -102.78
CA GLU A 226 6.10 7.17 -102.06
C GLU A 226 6.06 8.14 -100.86
N ALA A 227 5.41 9.30 -101.00
CA ALA A 227 5.19 10.22 -99.89
C ALA A 227 4.31 9.60 -98.78
N ARG A 228 3.18 8.99 -99.16
CA ARG A 228 2.31 8.28 -98.22
C ARG A 228 3.02 7.10 -97.54
N ALA A 229 3.85 6.36 -98.26
CA ALA A 229 4.63 5.27 -97.68
C ALA A 229 5.59 5.78 -96.61
N LYS A 230 6.26 6.92 -96.85
CA LYS A 230 7.11 7.58 -95.84
C LYS A 230 6.31 8.08 -94.64
N GLU A 231 5.13 8.65 -94.85
CA GLU A 231 4.23 9.06 -93.74
C GLU A 231 3.76 7.87 -92.90
N VAL A 232 3.42 6.74 -93.54
CA VAL A 232 3.05 5.52 -92.83
C VAL A 232 4.24 4.98 -92.04
N GLU A 233 5.44 5.01 -92.61
CA GLU A 233 6.66 4.56 -91.93
C GLU A 233 6.99 5.44 -90.71
N THR A 234 6.87 6.76 -90.82
CA THR A 234 7.08 7.67 -89.67
C THR A 234 6.01 7.47 -88.60
N ALA A 235 4.74 7.29 -88.99
CA ALA A 235 3.65 6.96 -88.07
C ALA A 235 3.89 5.61 -87.35
N GLN A 236 4.34 4.58 -88.07
CA GLN A 236 4.68 3.29 -87.49
C GLN A 236 5.82 3.41 -86.46
N ARG A 237 6.88 4.16 -86.80
CA ARG A 237 7.96 4.45 -85.85
C ARG A 237 7.44 5.18 -84.61
N GLY A 238 6.59 6.19 -84.79
CA GLY A 238 5.92 6.90 -83.68
C GLY A 238 5.15 5.95 -82.75
N LEU A 239 4.30 5.09 -83.32
CA LEU A 239 3.54 4.07 -82.58
C LEU A 239 4.45 3.06 -81.85
N THR A 240 5.58 2.68 -82.43
CA THR A 240 6.52 1.78 -81.74
C THR A 240 7.19 2.44 -80.55
N GLU A 241 7.53 3.73 -80.64
CA GLU A 241 8.08 4.49 -79.52
C GLU A 241 7.04 4.75 -78.43
N GLU A 242 5.79 5.05 -78.78
CA GLU A 242 4.69 5.13 -77.82
C GLU A 242 4.45 3.80 -77.10
N ARG A 243 4.47 2.67 -77.83
CA ARG A 243 4.36 1.34 -77.22
C ARG A 243 5.51 1.05 -76.27
N LYS A 244 6.75 1.48 -76.57
CA LYS A 244 7.89 1.36 -75.65
C LYS A 244 7.66 2.19 -74.39
N ARG A 245 7.28 3.46 -74.54
CA ARG A 245 6.97 4.36 -73.40
C ARG A 245 5.85 3.81 -72.53
N LEU A 246 4.78 3.27 -73.13
CA LEU A 246 3.70 2.63 -72.38
C LEU A 246 4.20 1.41 -71.62
N LYS A 247 5.02 0.55 -72.22
CA LYS A 247 5.62 -0.60 -71.52
C LYS A 247 6.51 -0.18 -70.34
N GLU A 248 7.30 0.89 -70.50
CA GLU A 248 8.11 1.45 -69.43
C GLU A 248 7.25 2.02 -68.29
N LEU A 249 6.16 2.73 -68.62
CA LEU A 249 5.20 3.22 -67.64
C LEU A 249 4.52 2.07 -66.90
N PHE A 250 4.09 1.01 -67.59
CA PHE A 250 3.52 -0.17 -66.94
C PHE A 250 4.52 -0.85 -66.00
N ALA A 251 5.79 -1.01 -66.42
CA ALA A 251 6.83 -1.56 -65.56
C ALA A 251 7.09 -0.67 -64.33
N SER A 252 7.10 0.66 -64.51
CA SER A 252 7.23 1.61 -63.41
C SER A 252 6.05 1.50 -62.43
N VAL A 253 4.82 1.50 -62.92
CA VAL A 253 3.61 1.38 -62.09
C VAL A 253 3.60 0.06 -61.33
N GLN A 254 4.00 -1.03 -61.99
CA GLN A 254 4.10 -2.33 -61.34
C GLN A 254 5.16 -2.35 -60.23
N SER A 255 6.31 -1.72 -60.45
CA SER A 255 7.34 -1.58 -59.43
C SER A 255 6.87 -0.74 -58.23
N GLU A 256 6.09 0.31 -58.46
CA GLU A 256 5.50 1.12 -57.39
C GLU A 256 4.41 0.35 -56.63
N MET A 257 3.61 -0.46 -57.32
CA MET A 257 2.64 -1.35 -56.66
C MET A 257 3.34 -2.38 -55.77
N ASP A 258 4.44 -2.98 -56.22
CA ASP A 258 5.24 -3.90 -55.42
C ASP A 258 5.83 -3.20 -54.18
N LYS A 259 6.31 -1.96 -54.33
CA LYS A 259 6.76 -1.13 -53.19
C LYS A 259 5.63 -0.84 -52.21
N ILE A 260 4.43 -0.51 -52.69
CA ILE A 260 3.25 -0.28 -51.84
C ILE A 260 2.87 -1.56 -51.09
N VAL A 261 2.89 -2.71 -51.76
CA VAL A 261 2.62 -4.01 -51.12
C VAL A 261 3.67 -4.33 -50.06
N ALA A 262 4.95 -4.10 -50.33
CA ALA A 262 6.03 -4.25 -49.35
C ALA A 262 5.84 -3.32 -48.14
N ALA A 263 5.57 -2.03 -48.35
CA ALA A 263 5.32 -1.07 -47.28
C ALA A 263 4.08 -1.44 -46.45
N ARG A 264 3.01 -1.96 -47.06
CA ARG A 264 1.84 -2.48 -46.34
C ARG A 264 2.20 -3.68 -45.45
N ARG A 265 3.04 -4.60 -45.93
CA ARG A 265 3.52 -5.73 -45.14
C ARG A 265 4.35 -5.26 -43.95
N GLU A 266 5.26 -4.31 -44.14
CA GLU A 266 6.03 -3.70 -43.06
C GLU A 266 5.14 -3.01 -42.02
N LEU A 267 4.12 -2.27 -42.47
CA LEU A 267 3.14 -1.66 -41.58
C LEU A 267 2.34 -2.69 -40.79
N THR A 268 1.94 -3.83 -41.40
CA THR A 268 1.27 -4.91 -40.66
C THR A 268 2.18 -5.53 -39.61
N VAL A 269 3.45 -5.79 -39.93
CA VAL A 269 4.43 -6.32 -38.97
C VAL A 269 4.69 -5.33 -37.85
N ALA A 270 4.80 -4.03 -38.16
CA ALA A 270 4.93 -2.98 -37.16
C ALA A 270 3.69 -2.89 -36.26
N GLY A 271 2.48 -3.01 -36.84
CA GLY A 271 1.21 -3.08 -36.11
C GLY A 271 1.18 -4.26 -35.15
N ASP A 272 1.53 -5.46 -35.62
CA ASP A 272 1.60 -6.66 -34.78
C ASP A 272 2.62 -6.50 -33.65
N ALA A 273 3.78 -5.90 -33.92
CA ALA A 273 4.79 -5.60 -32.91
C ALA A 273 4.29 -4.59 -31.85
N VAL A 274 3.52 -3.58 -32.26
CA VAL A 274 2.88 -2.63 -31.32
C VAL A 274 1.85 -3.35 -30.45
N THR A 275 0.98 -4.17 -31.03
CA THR A 275 -0.01 -4.92 -30.24
C THR A 275 0.64 -5.92 -29.27
N ALA A 276 1.77 -6.51 -29.64
CA ALA A 276 2.55 -7.36 -28.74
C ALA A 276 3.14 -6.56 -27.58
N ARG A 277 3.70 -5.37 -27.84
CA ARG A 277 4.20 -4.46 -26.81
C ARG A 277 3.09 -3.97 -25.87
N GLU A 278 1.91 -3.66 -26.39
CA GLU A 278 0.74 -3.29 -25.58
C GLU A 278 0.34 -4.42 -24.62
N LYS A 279 0.30 -5.67 -25.11
CA LYS A 279 0.03 -6.84 -24.25
C LYS A 279 1.08 -7.01 -23.15
N ASP A 280 2.36 -6.84 -23.49
CA ASP A 280 3.45 -6.89 -22.51
C ASP A 280 3.35 -5.78 -21.46
N ILE A 281 2.96 -4.56 -21.86
CA ILE A 281 2.73 -3.43 -20.94
C ILE A 281 1.56 -3.76 -20.00
N ILE A 282 0.42 -4.23 -20.53
CA ILE A 282 -0.73 -4.65 -19.71
C ILE A 282 -0.33 -5.73 -18.70
N HIS A 283 0.47 -6.72 -19.10
CA HIS A 283 0.97 -7.75 -18.19
C HIS A 283 1.90 -7.18 -17.10
N ARG A 284 2.76 -6.22 -17.45
CA ARG A 284 3.63 -5.53 -16.49
C ARG A 284 2.83 -4.69 -15.51
N GLU A 285 1.81 -3.96 -15.97
CA GLU A 285 0.91 -3.18 -15.13
C GLU A 285 0.14 -4.08 -14.15
N ALA A 286 -0.40 -5.20 -14.61
CA ALA A 286 -1.02 -6.20 -13.75
C ALA A 286 -0.04 -6.76 -12.70
N ALA A 287 1.19 -7.08 -13.12
CA ALA A 287 2.23 -7.54 -12.18
C ALA A 287 2.62 -6.45 -11.16
N LEU A 288 2.70 -5.18 -11.56
CA LEU A 288 2.95 -4.06 -10.65
C LEU A 288 1.80 -3.87 -9.66
N ALA A 289 0.55 -3.95 -10.10
CA ALA A 289 -0.62 -3.89 -9.21
C ALA A 289 -0.61 -5.02 -8.15
N THR A 290 -0.22 -6.24 -8.53
CA THR A 290 -0.06 -7.35 -7.56
C THR A 290 1.11 -7.14 -6.59
N ARG A 291 2.17 -6.43 -7.01
CA ARG A 291 3.29 -6.08 -6.12
C ARG A 291 2.90 -4.95 -5.16
N GLU A 292 2.15 -3.97 -5.63
CA GLU A 292 1.66 -2.86 -4.82
C GLU A 292 0.71 -3.34 -3.71
N THR A 293 -0.21 -4.25 -4.03
CA THR A 293 -1.10 -4.89 -3.05
C THR A 293 -0.30 -5.67 -2.00
N ARG A 294 0.69 -6.48 -2.40
CA ARG A 294 1.59 -7.17 -1.47
C ARG A 294 2.43 -6.23 -0.61
N LEU A 295 2.84 -5.07 -1.14
CA LEU A 295 3.55 -4.06 -0.37
C LEU A 295 2.64 -3.43 0.67
N LYS A 296 1.41 -3.07 0.30
CA LYS A 296 0.39 -2.57 1.25
C LYS A 296 0.10 -3.58 2.36
N GLU A 297 -0.02 -4.87 2.04
CA GLU A 297 -0.17 -5.95 3.04
C GLU A 297 1.05 -6.08 3.97
N LYS A 298 2.26 -5.91 3.44
CA LYS A 298 3.48 -5.92 4.25
C LYS A 298 3.59 -4.68 5.12
N GLU A 299 3.22 -3.50 4.62
CA GLU A 299 3.19 -2.26 5.39
C GLU A 299 2.22 -2.38 6.57
N THR A 300 1.01 -2.88 6.35
CA THR A 300 0.05 -3.11 7.45
C THR A 300 0.56 -4.16 8.45
N ALA A 301 1.21 -5.23 7.98
CA ALA A 301 1.82 -6.22 8.87
C ALA A 301 3.00 -5.66 9.67
N VAL A 302 3.81 -4.76 9.10
CA VAL A 302 4.92 -4.08 9.79
C VAL A 302 4.38 -3.10 10.81
N LEU A 303 3.35 -2.31 10.48
CA LEU A 303 2.68 -1.42 11.42
C LEU A 303 2.11 -2.20 12.62
N ALA A 304 1.42 -3.31 12.38
CA ALA A 304 0.91 -4.17 13.44
C ALA A 304 2.03 -4.73 14.33
N ARG A 305 3.16 -5.13 13.74
CA ARG A 305 4.34 -5.57 14.51
C ARG A 305 4.95 -4.43 15.32
N HIS A 306 4.98 -3.22 14.79
CA HIS A 306 5.48 -2.04 15.48
C HIS A 306 4.61 -1.73 16.72
N GLU A 307 3.30 -1.72 16.56
CA GLU A 307 2.36 -1.54 17.68
C GLU A 307 2.53 -2.63 18.75
N ASP A 308 2.71 -3.89 18.34
CA ASP A 308 2.98 -5.00 19.27
C ASP A 308 4.33 -4.85 19.99
N THR A 309 5.36 -4.34 19.32
CA THR A 309 6.65 -4.04 19.97
C THR A 309 6.52 -2.89 20.96
N GLU A 310 5.80 -1.82 20.63
CA GLU A 310 5.54 -0.72 21.56
C GLU A 310 4.77 -1.18 22.81
N ARG A 311 3.77 -2.05 22.64
CA ARG A 311 3.06 -2.67 23.76
C ARG A 311 3.99 -3.49 24.64
N ARG A 312 4.86 -4.31 24.04
CA ARG A 312 5.85 -5.12 24.78
C ARG A 312 6.87 -4.24 25.49
N GLU A 313 7.31 -3.15 24.88
CA GLU A 313 8.21 -2.18 25.51
C GLU A 313 7.54 -1.49 26.71
N ALA A 314 6.27 -1.09 26.59
CA ALA A 314 5.49 -0.57 27.71
C ALA A 314 5.31 -1.60 28.84
N GLU A 315 5.02 -2.86 28.50
CA GLU A 315 4.95 -3.96 29.49
C GLU A 315 6.30 -4.23 30.16
N LEU A 316 7.40 -4.18 29.42
CA LEU A 316 8.75 -4.32 29.99
C LEU A 316 9.07 -3.14 30.90
N HIS A 317 8.73 -1.91 30.49
CA HIS A 317 8.95 -0.73 31.31
C HIS A 317 8.18 -0.84 32.64
N THR A 318 6.91 -1.22 32.61
CA THR A 318 6.11 -1.42 33.84
C THR A 318 6.68 -2.53 34.72
N LYS A 319 7.11 -3.67 34.15
CA LYS A 319 7.81 -4.74 34.89
C LYS A 319 9.12 -4.26 35.50
N THR A 320 9.92 -3.47 34.79
CA THR A 320 11.18 -2.93 35.32
C THR A 320 10.95 -1.96 36.48
N GLU A 321 9.91 -1.12 36.41
CA GLU A 321 9.52 -0.27 37.54
C GLU A 321 9.05 -1.10 38.73
N GLY A 322 8.21 -2.12 38.52
CA GLY A 322 7.79 -3.03 39.59
C GLY A 322 8.97 -3.77 40.25
N LEU A 323 9.96 -4.20 39.46
CA LEU A 323 11.19 -4.80 39.98
C LEU A 323 12.04 -3.79 40.76
N ARG A 324 12.13 -2.52 40.30
CA ARG A 324 12.81 -1.45 41.05
C ARG A 324 12.13 -1.18 42.40
N GLU A 325 10.81 -1.15 42.43
CA GLU A 325 10.04 -0.99 43.66
C GLU A 325 10.24 -2.17 44.61
N SER A 326 10.20 -3.40 44.07
CA SER A 326 10.50 -4.62 44.84
C SER A 326 11.92 -4.60 45.42
N ALA A 327 12.93 -4.23 44.62
CA ALA A 327 14.30 -4.08 45.08
C ALA A 327 14.42 -3.05 46.22
N ARG A 328 13.76 -1.89 46.08
CA ARG A 328 13.70 -0.87 47.14
C ARG A 328 13.02 -1.41 48.40
N ALA A 329 11.98 -2.24 48.27
CA ALA A 329 11.32 -2.86 49.42
C ALA A 329 12.23 -3.88 50.12
N VAL A 330 12.98 -4.68 49.37
CA VAL A 330 13.98 -5.62 49.91
C VAL A 330 15.09 -4.88 50.64
N GLU A 331 15.62 -3.77 50.09
CA GLU A 331 16.62 -2.94 50.79
C GLU A 331 16.10 -2.39 52.12
N ARG A 332 14.83 -1.95 52.17
CA ARG A 332 14.20 -1.50 53.44
C ARG A 332 14.12 -2.65 54.43
N ALA A 333 13.65 -3.82 53.99
CA ALA A 333 13.57 -5.00 54.84
C ALA A 333 14.95 -5.44 55.36
N GLN A 334 16.01 -5.35 54.54
CA GLN A 334 17.39 -5.62 54.97
C GLN A 334 17.86 -4.63 56.05
N ARG A 335 17.58 -3.33 55.89
CA ARG A 335 17.93 -2.33 56.92
C ARG A 335 17.17 -2.57 58.23
N ASP A 336 15.90 -2.94 58.15
CA ASP A 336 15.09 -3.25 59.33
C ASP A 336 15.57 -4.54 60.02
N LEU A 337 16.03 -5.54 59.26
CA LEU A 337 16.69 -6.73 59.82
C LEU A 337 18.02 -6.38 60.49
N GLN A 338 18.86 -5.55 59.88
CA GLN A 338 20.11 -5.10 60.50
C GLN A 338 19.87 -4.35 61.83
N LYS A 339 18.83 -3.51 61.89
CA LYS A 339 18.44 -2.85 63.15
C LYS A 339 18.01 -3.89 64.20
N ARG A 340 17.20 -4.88 63.81
CA ARG A 340 16.80 -5.96 64.71
C ARG A 340 17.97 -6.82 65.17
N GLU A 341 18.95 -7.08 64.31
CA GLU A 341 20.19 -7.77 64.68
C GLU A 341 21.00 -6.95 65.70
N GLN A 342 21.12 -5.63 65.52
CA GLN A 342 21.76 -4.75 66.51
C GLN A 342 20.99 -4.69 67.84
N GLU A 343 19.66 -4.65 67.79
CA GLU A 343 18.80 -4.75 68.98
C GLU A 343 18.93 -6.11 69.68
N LEU A 344 19.06 -7.20 68.92
CA LEU A 344 19.29 -8.53 69.48
C LEU A 344 20.69 -8.65 70.09
N SER A 345 21.72 -8.16 69.42
CA SER A 345 23.10 -8.12 69.96
C SER A 345 23.17 -7.29 71.24
N SER A 346 22.56 -6.10 71.28
CA SER A 346 22.51 -5.31 72.52
C SER A 346 21.73 -6.01 73.63
N ARG A 347 20.66 -6.75 73.30
CA ARG A 347 19.96 -7.61 74.27
C ARG A 347 20.81 -8.79 74.72
N GLU A 348 21.57 -9.42 73.84
CA GLU A 348 22.52 -10.48 74.18
C GLU A 348 23.61 -9.95 75.13
N ASP A 349 24.15 -8.75 74.88
CA ASP A 349 25.10 -8.09 75.77
C ASP A 349 24.49 -7.75 77.13
N HIS A 350 23.22 -7.33 77.15
CA HIS A 350 22.48 -7.09 78.40
C HIS A 350 22.20 -8.39 79.16
N VAL A 351 21.91 -9.49 78.46
CA VAL A 351 21.73 -10.82 79.07
C VAL A 351 23.07 -11.36 79.58
N ALA A 352 24.17 -11.17 78.87
CA ALA A 352 25.51 -11.49 79.35
C ALA A 352 25.86 -10.69 80.62
N SER A 353 25.58 -9.38 80.62
CA SER A 353 25.77 -8.51 81.79
C SER A 353 24.87 -8.92 82.97
N ALA A 354 23.62 -9.32 82.70
CA ALA A 354 22.71 -9.85 83.71
C ALA A 354 23.13 -11.24 84.22
N SER A 355 23.77 -12.05 83.37
CA SER A 355 24.38 -13.33 83.75
C SER A 355 25.57 -13.11 84.69
N ASP A 356 26.41 -12.09 84.45
CA ASP A 356 27.51 -11.72 85.35
C ASP A 356 26.99 -11.24 86.72
N VAL A 357 25.87 -10.49 86.75
CA VAL A 357 25.16 -10.14 87.99
C VAL A 357 24.56 -11.39 88.65
N HIS A 358 24.10 -12.36 87.87
CA HIS A 358 23.59 -13.62 88.40
C HIS A 358 24.70 -14.48 89.02
N ASP A 359 25.90 -14.50 88.44
CA ASP A 359 27.06 -15.19 88.98
C ASP A 359 27.64 -14.47 90.22
N GLN A 360 27.48 -13.14 90.30
CA GLN A 360 27.79 -12.37 91.50
C GLN A 360 26.79 -12.66 92.65
N THR A 361 25.50 -12.72 92.33
CA THR A 361 24.45 -13.08 93.32
C THR A 361 24.53 -14.54 93.77
N LYS A 362 24.99 -15.48 92.92
CA LYS A 362 25.34 -16.86 93.32
C LYS A 362 26.48 -16.91 94.33
N LYS A 363 27.52 -16.08 94.17
CA LYS A 363 28.64 -15.97 95.14
C LYS A 363 28.19 -15.37 96.47
N ASP A 364 27.22 -14.44 96.44
CA ASP A 364 26.62 -13.86 97.65
C ASP A 364 25.62 -14.82 98.34
N PHE A 365 24.92 -15.65 97.56
CA PHE A 365 24.03 -16.71 98.08
C PHE A 365 24.78 -17.87 98.74
N ALA A 366 25.97 -18.22 98.23
CA ALA A 366 26.85 -19.20 98.88
C ALA A 366 27.39 -18.72 100.25
N ARG A 367 27.50 -17.39 100.46
CA ARG A 367 27.90 -16.79 101.75
C ARG A 367 26.75 -16.74 102.76
N THR A 368 25.51 -16.71 102.32
CA THR A 368 24.33 -16.71 103.21
C THR A 368 23.83 -18.11 103.56
N GLN A 369 24.14 -19.13 102.74
CA GLN A 369 23.86 -20.55 103.05
C GLN A 369 24.57 -21.06 104.32
N GLY A 370 25.77 -20.59 104.64
CA GLY A 370 26.50 -20.99 105.86
C GLY A 370 25.95 -20.42 107.19
N LYS A 371 25.05 -19.42 107.13
CA LYS A 371 24.37 -18.85 108.31
C LYS A 371 22.98 -19.43 108.56
N VAL A 372 22.33 -19.99 107.55
CA VAL A 372 20.94 -20.49 107.62
C VAL A 372 20.85 -21.96 108.06
N GLU A 373 21.95 -22.72 108.07
CA GLU A 373 21.95 -24.12 108.53
C GLU A 373 21.80 -24.32 110.06
N ARG A 374 21.97 -23.27 110.88
CA ARG A 374 21.86 -23.40 112.35
C ARG A 374 20.46 -23.12 112.88
N ASP A 375 19.68 -22.27 112.22
CA ASP A 375 18.38 -21.83 112.74
C ASP A 375 17.21 -22.64 112.12
N ARG A 376 17.48 -23.45 111.10
CA ARG A 376 16.50 -24.28 110.37
C ARG A 376 16.05 -25.56 111.07
N LYS A 377 16.61 -25.91 112.24
CA LYS A 377 16.34 -27.20 112.90
C LYS A 377 15.17 -27.22 113.88
N ALA A 378 14.57 -26.09 114.26
CA ALA A 378 13.65 -26.10 115.39
C ALA A 378 12.16 -25.85 115.09
N THR A 379 11.76 -24.95 114.18
CA THR A 379 10.36 -24.44 114.27
C THR A 379 9.67 -23.98 112.97
N GLU A 380 10.07 -24.43 111.78
CA GLU A 380 9.42 -24.04 110.49
C GLU A 380 8.65 -25.15 109.77
N ALA A 381 8.68 -26.39 110.26
CA ALA A 381 8.16 -27.57 109.54
C ALA A 381 6.63 -27.62 109.35
N GLU A 382 5.84 -26.79 110.04
CA GLU A 382 4.37 -26.84 109.95
C GLU A 382 3.71 -25.63 109.28
N VAL A 383 4.40 -24.48 109.13
CA VAL A 383 3.82 -23.27 108.50
C VAL A 383 4.23 -23.13 107.01
N GLU A 384 5.40 -23.64 106.61
CA GLU A 384 5.88 -23.64 105.22
C GLU A 384 5.12 -24.60 104.28
N ARG A 385 4.48 -25.64 104.80
CA ARG A 385 3.70 -26.59 103.98
C ARG A 385 2.44 -25.98 103.34
N LEU A 386 1.91 -24.90 103.91
CA LEU A 386 0.72 -24.21 103.38
C LEU A 386 1.06 -23.03 102.45
N LYS A 387 2.20 -22.35 102.65
CA LYS A 387 2.70 -21.29 101.73
C LYS A 387 3.36 -21.84 100.47
N SER A 388 4.13 -22.93 100.57
CA SER A 388 4.72 -23.61 99.41
C SER A 388 3.68 -24.17 98.43
N ARG A 389 2.48 -24.54 98.91
CA ARG A 389 1.37 -25.01 98.07
C ARG A 389 0.68 -23.87 97.30
N SER A 390 0.57 -22.67 97.89
CA SER A 390 0.06 -21.48 97.17
C SER A 390 1.07 -20.90 96.18
N GLU A 391 2.36 -20.96 96.48
CA GLU A 391 3.41 -20.53 95.54
C GLU A 391 3.65 -21.55 94.42
N ALA A 392 3.45 -22.85 94.68
CA ALA A 392 3.44 -23.88 93.65
C ALA A 392 2.27 -23.71 92.66
N LEU A 393 1.06 -23.39 93.16
CA LEU A 393 -0.10 -23.09 92.31
C LEU A 393 0.06 -21.76 91.54
N ALA A 394 0.71 -20.75 92.12
CA ALA A 394 1.07 -19.51 91.42
C ALA A 394 2.14 -19.75 90.33
N LYS A 395 3.12 -20.63 90.57
CA LYS A 395 4.11 -21.05 89.57
C LYS A 395 3.51 -21.93 88.48
N GLU A 396 2.59 -22.83 88.82
CA GLU A 396 1.85 -23.64 87.83
C GLU A 396 0.93 -22.79 86.97
N SER A 397 0.21 -21.82 87.54
CA SER A 397 -0.62 -20.89 86.75
C SER A 397 0.21 -19.96 85.87
N ALA A 398 1.38 -19.50 86.33
CA ALA A 398 2.32 -18.74 85.51
C ALA A 398 2.96 -19.61 84.41
N ALA A 399 3.27 -20.88 84.71
CA ALA A 399 3.77 -21.85 83.74
C ALA A 399 2.70 -22.23 82.70
N LEU A 400 1.44 -22.35 83.11
CA LEU A 400 0.29 -22.58 82.23
C LEU A 400 0.01 -21.36 81.35
N GLN A 401 0.14 -20.13 81.87
CA GLN A 401 0.07 -18.92 81.05
C GLN A 401 1.26 -18.79 80.08
N ALA A 402 2.46 -19.16 80.51
CA ALA A 402 3.63 -19.21 79.63
C ALA A 402 3.48 -20.28 78.54
N ALA A 403 2.95 -21.45 78.90
CA ALA A 403 2.62 -22.53 77.98
C ALA A 403 1.50 -22.14 77.01
N GLN A 404 0.47 -21.41 77.46
CA GLN A 404 -0.56 -20.84 76.58
C GLN A 404 0.01 -19.80 75.60
N ARG A 405 0.95 -18.97 76.04
CA ARG A 405 1.65 -18.00 75.15
C ARG A 405 2.63 -18.68 74.19
N GLU A 406 3.22 -19.80 74.58
CA GLU A 406 4.01 -20.66 73.70
C GLU A 406 3.12 -21.37 72.68
N LEU A 407 1.98 -21.90 73.11
CA LEU A 407 0.97 -22.52 72.25
C LEU A 407 0.44 -21.52 71.23
N SER A 408 0.07 -20.30 71.64
CA SER A 408 -0.38 -19.26 70.70
C SER A 408 0.71 -18.82 69.72
N LYS A 409 1.98 -18.83 70.15
CA LYS A 409 3.12 -18.61 69.24
C LYS A 409 3.34 -19.77 68.28
N ARG A 410 3.10 -21.01 68.71
CA ARG A 410 3.19 -22.21 67.87
C ARG A 410 2.02 -22.29 66.89
N GLU A 411 0.82 -21.92 67.31
CA GLU A 411 -0.37 -21.76 66.46
C GLU A 411 -0.14 -20.67 65.42
N ALA A 412 0.32 -19.47 65.82
CA ALA A 412 0.65 -18.42 64.86
C ALA A 412 1.79 -18.81 63.88
N LYS A 413 2.76 -19.62 64.33
CA LYS A 413 3.78 -20.20 63.44
C LYS A 413 3.22 -21.27 62.50
N ALA A 414 2.29 -22.09 62.98
CA ALA A 414 1.61 -23.09 62.16
C ALA A 414 0.75 -22.42 61.08
N GLU A 415 -0.03 -21.39 61.45
CA GLU A 415 -0.81 -20.57 60.51
C GLU A 415 0.11 -19.86 59.49
N ALA A 416 1.26 -19.33 59.93
CA ALA A 416 2.23 -18.73 59.01
C ALA A 416 2.85 -19.76 58.05
N LEU A 417 3.08 -21.00 58.51
CA LEU A 417 3.55 -22.08 57.65
C LEU A 417 2.47 -22.55 56.68
N GLU A 418 1.20 -22.65 57.10
CA GLU A 418 0.06 -22.97 56.23
C GLU A 418 -0.17 -21.87 55.17
N ALA A 419 -0.03 -20.60 55.56
CA ALA A 419 -0.06 -19.47 54.62
C ALA A 419 1.11 -19.51 53.63
N ALA A 420 2.32 -19.87 54.07
CA ALA A 420 3.47 -20.05 53.19
C ALA A 420 3.30 -21.26 52.25
N LEU A 421 2.67 -22.34 52.73
CA LEU A 421 2.44 -23.56 51.96
C LEU A 421 1.35 -23.34 50.89
N SER A 422 0.27 -22.65 51.22
CA SER A 422 -0.75 -22.22 50.23
C SER A 422 -0.19 -21.23 49.21
N ALA A 423 0.66 -20.28 49.63
CA ALA A 423 1.36 -19.37 48.72
C ALA A 423 2.33 -20.12 47.78
N SER A 424 3.03 -21.16 48.27
CA SER A 424 3.91 -21.97 47.44
C SER A 424 3.15 -22.87 46.46
N GLN A 425 1.98 -23.38 46.85
CA GLN A 425 1.06 -24.10 45.95
C GLN A 425 0.50 -23.20 44.84
N LEU A 426 0.17 -21.94 45.14
CA LEU A 426 -0.24 -20.97 44.11
C LEU A 426 0.88 -20.68 43.12
N LYS A 427 2.12 -20.47 43.60
CA LYS A 427 3.29 -20.28 42.74
C LYS A 427 3.60 -21.51 41.88
N LEU A 428 3.38 -22.71 42.41
CA LEU A 428 3.51 -23.95 41.64
C LEU A 428 2.45 -24.03 40.54
N LYS A 429 1.19 -23.70 40.83
CA LYS A 429 0.12 -23.61 39.81
C LYS A 429 0.39 -22.54 38.75
N GLU A 430 0.95 -21.39 39.14
CA GLU A 430 1.37 -20.36 38.19
C GLU A 430 2.49 -20.86 37.28
N ARG A 431 3.50 -21.56 37.83
CA ARG A 431 4.58 -22.18 37.05
C ARG A 431 4.09 -23.30 36.13
N GLU A 432 3.13 -24.11 36.57
CA GLU A 432 2.46 -25.10 35.69
C GLU A 432 1.74 -24.40 34.53
N GLY A 433 1.06 -23.28 34.82
CA GLY A 433 0.43 -22.44 33.80
C GLY A 433 1.43 -21.82 32.82
N GLU A 434 2.56 -21.32 33.30
CA GLU A 434 3.66 -20.82 32.47
C GLU A 434 4.28 -21.93 31.61
N PHE A 435 4.47 -23.12 32.17
CA PHE A 435 4.98 -24.27 31.44
C PHE A 435 4.01 -24.74 30.35
N ALA A 436 2.70 -24.75 30.63
CA ALA A 436 1.68 -25.07 29.64
C ALA A 436 1.59 -24.01 28.52
N ARG A 437 1.76 -22.72 28.85
CA ARG A 437 1.87 -21.65 27.84
C ARG A 437 3.15 -21.77 27.03
N GLY A 438 4.27 -22.13 27.66
CA GLY A 438 5.54 -22.42 27.01
C GLY A 438 5.44 -23.59 26.04
N GLN A 439 4.79 -24.69 26.43
CA GLN A 439 4.52 -25.83 25.54
C GLN A 439 3.63 -25.44 24.36
N LYS A 440 2.56 -24.67 24.58
CA LYS A 440 1.71 -24.17 23.49
C LYS A 440 2.48 -23.25 22.54
N ALA A 441 3.34 -22.37 23.06
CA ALA A 441 4.19 -21.51 22.25
C ALA A 441 5.23 -22.32 21.45
N ALA A 442 5.81 -23.37 22.05
CA ALA A 442 6.72 -24.28 21.36
C ALA A 442 6.00 -25.07 20.25
N ALA A 443 4.77 -25.54 20.49
CA ALA A 443 3.97 -26.22 19.49
C ALA A 443 3.57 -25.30 18.32
N LEU A 444 3.27 -24.02 18.59
CA LEU A 444 3.02 -23.03 17.55
C LEU A 444 4.28 -22.73 16.73
N ARG A 445 5.45 -22.60 17.38
CA ARG A 445 6.73 -22.45 16.67
C ARG A 445 7.07 -23.67 15.83
N ALA A 446 6.78 -24.89 16.30
CA ALA A 446 6.96 -26.10 15.51
C ALA A 446 6.10 -26.07 14.23
N ARG A 447 4.83 -25.66 14.33
CA ARG A 447 3.95 -25.47 13.16
C ARG A 447 4.43 -24.37 12.22
N GLU A 448 4.96 -23.27 12.75
CA GLU A 448 5.55 -22.20 11.93
C GLU A 448 6.83 -22.66 11.22
N LEU A 449 7.61 -23.55 11.84
CA LEU A 449 8.78 -24.16 11.21
C LEU A 449 8.36 -25.14 10.11
N GLU A 450 7.37 -25.99 10.35
CA GLU A 450 6.78 -26.87 9.32
C GLU A 450 6.22 -26.06 8.13
N SER A 451 5.54 -24.93 8.38
CA SER A 451 5.05 -24.09 7.29
C SER A 451 6.20 -23.43 6.51
N ARG A 452 7.29 -23.05 7.20
CA ARG A 452 8.48 -22.50 6.54
C ARG A 452 9.23 -23.57 5.75
N GLU A 453 9.31 -24.80 6.24
CA GLU A 453 9.89 -25.93 5.50
C GLU A 453 9.09 -26.21 4.23
N ALA A 454 7.76 -26.22 4.29
CA ALA A 454 6.91 -26.34 3.10
C ALA A 454 7.09 -25.15 2.12
N GLU A 455 7.25 -23.91 2.63
CA GLU A 455 7.60 -22.75 1.80
C GLU A 455 8.99 -22.86 1.15
N ILE A 456 9.97 -23.44 1.85
CA ILE A 456 11.31 -23.69 1.30
C ILE A 456 11.23 -24.75 0.20
N GLU A 457 10.50 -25.84 0.41
CA GLU A 457 10.31 -26.90 -0.58
C GLU A 457 9.60 -26.37 -1.85
N THR A 458 8.59 -25.50 -1.70
CA THR A 458 7.96 -24.83 -2.85
C THR A 458 8.91 -23.87 -3.58
N ARG A 459 9.82 -23.20 -2.88
CA ARG A 459 10.86 -22.37 -3.51
C ARG A 459 11.94 -23.19 -4.19
N GLU A 460 12.33 -24.34 -3.63
CA GLU A 460 13.28 -25.26 -4.24
C GLU A 460 12.70 -25.89 -5.51
N THR A 461 11.43 -26.31 -5.49
CA THR A 461 10.73 -26.78 -6.70
C THR A 461 10.56 -25.69 -7.76
N ALA A 462 10.35 -24.43 -7.36
CA ALA A 462 10.35 -23.30 -8.28
C ALA A 462 11.74 -23.01 -8.87
N SER A 463 12.79 -23.07 -8.04
CA SER A 463 14.19 -22.87 -8.44
C SER A 463 14.65 -23.96 -9.42
N THR A 464 14.33 -25.22 -9.14
CA THR A 464 14.64 -26.35 -10.05
C THR A 464 13.89 -26.26 -11.38
N ARG A 465 12.64 -25.77 -11.39
CA ARG A 465 11.92 -25.45 -12.65
C ARG A 465 12.59 -24.29 -13.40
N SER A 466 13.03 -23.26 -12.69
CA SER A 466 13.75 -22.13 -13.30
C SER A 466 15.10 -22.56 -13.87
N ALA A 467 15.82 -23.46 -13.19
CA ALA A 467 17.08 -24.03 -13.68
C ALA A 467 16.85 -24.84 -14.97
N LYS A 468 15.83 -25.71 -14.99
CA LYS A 468 15.43 -26.42 -16.23
C LYS A 468 15.06 -25.47 -17.37
N GLY A 469 14.31 -24.41 -17.07
CA GLY A 469 13.97 -23.40 -18.09
C GLY A 469 15.17 -22.58 -18.59
N LEU A 470 16.25 -22.50 -17.81
CA LEU A 470 17.52 -21.93 -18.26
C LEU A 470 18.31 -22.93 -19.12
N ASP A 471 18.36 -24.20 -18.73
CA ASP A 471 18.96 -25.26 -19.55
C ASP A 471 18.29 -25.36 -20.93
N ASP A 472 16.96 -25.34 -20.99
CA ASP A 472 16.21 -25.36 -22.25
C ASP A 472 16.56 -24.14 -23.13
N ARG A 473 16.77 -22.96 -22.52
CA ARG A 473 17.19 -21.75 -23.24
C ARG A 473 18.62 -21.86 -23.75
N VAL A 474 19.53 -22.44 -22.97
CA VAL A 474 20.91 -22.72 -23.39
C VAL A 474 20.89 -23.66 -24.59
N THR A 475 20.11 -24.76 -24.53
CA THR A 475 20.00 -25.66 -25.68
C THR A 475 19.40 -25.00 -26.92
N SER A 476 18.44 -24.09 -26.74
CA SER A 476 17.85 -23.32 -27.84
C SER A 476 18.84 -22.32 -28.46
N LEU A 477 19.73 -21.74 -27.65
CA LEU A 477 20.80 -20.87 -28.12
C LEU A 477 21.86 -21.66 -28.88
N ASP A 478 22.28 -22.83 -28.40
CA ASP A 478 23.20 -23.72 -29.10
C ASP A 478 22.66 -24.13 -30.48
N ASP A 479 21.35 -24.42 -30.58
CA ASP A 479 20.72 -24.74 -31.87
C ASP A 479 20.67 -23.53 -32.81
N ARG A 480 20.47 -22.32 -32.27
CA ARG A 480 20.55 -21.08 -33.05
C ARG A 480 21.96 -20.80 -33.55
N GLU A 481 22.98 -20.98 -32.71
CA GLU A 481 24.38 -20.85 -33.12
C GLU A 481 24.74 -21.84 -34.22
N ARG A 482 24.33 -23.11 -34.09
CA ARG A 482 24.49 -24.10 -35.17
C ARG A 482 23.77 -23.70 -36.46
N SER A 483 22.59 -23.07 -36.36
CA SER A 483 21.86 -22.58 -37.54
C SER A 483 22.54 -21.38 -38.21
N LEU A 484 23.19 -20.50 -37.42
CA LEU A 484 23.95 -19.37 -37.91
C LEU A 484 25.25 -19.82 -38.59
N ALA A 485 25.99 -20.75 -37.97
CA ALA A 485 27.18 -21.35 -38.57
C ALA A 485 26.88 -22.03 -39.92
N LYS A 486 25.71 -22.68 -40.05
CA LYS A 486 25.24 -23.23 -41.33
C LYS A 486 24.99 -22.14 -42.38
N ARG A 487 24.39 -21.01 -41.98
CA ARG A 487 24.14 -19.86 -42.88
C ARG A 487 25.43 -19.20 -43.32
N GLU A 488 26.39 -19.03 -42.42
CA GLU A 488 27.72 -18.50 -42.74
C GLU A 488 28.45 -19.39 -43.75
N HIS A 489 28.40 -20.71 -43.58
CA HIS A 489 28.95 -21.64 -44.57
C HIS A 489 28.26 -21.50 -45.94
N THR A 490 26.93 -21.34 -45.98
CA THR A 490 26.22 -21.15 -47.26
C THR A 490 26.59 -19.83 -47.93
N LEU A 491 26.79 -18.76 -47.16
CA LEU A 491 27.22 -17.46 -47.70
C LEU A 491 28.65 -17.54 -48.26
N ALA A 492 29.57 -18.18 -47.54
CA ALA A 492 30.94 -18.41 -48.02
C ALA A 492 30.96 -19.20 -49.34
N THR A 493 30.08 -20.19 -49.51
CA THR A 493 29.97 -20.94 -50.79
C THR A 493 29.38 -20.10 -51.92
N MET A 494 28.47 -19.17 -51.62
CA MET A 494 27.91 -18.25 -52.62
C MET A 494 28.95 -17.19 -53.04
N GLU A 495 29.76 -16.70 -52.11
CA GLU A 495 30.87 -15.77 -52.39
C GLU A 495 31.92 -16.39 -53.31
N ALA A 496 32.29 -17.66 -53.08
CA ALA A 496 33.18 -18.41 -53.98
C ALA A 496 32.59 -18.62 -55.38
N ALA A 497 31.27 -18.83 -55.50
CA ALA A 497 30.60 -18.96 -56.79
C ALA A 497 30.50 -17.63 -57.56
N HIS A 498 30.46 -16.50 -56.84
CA HIS A 498 30.50 -15.16 -57.44
C HIS A 498 31.91 -14.79 -57.94
N SER A 499 32.97 -15.22 -57.27
CA SER A 499 34.34 -14.98 -57.75
C SER A 499 34.62 -15.72 -59.07
N ALA A 500 34.13 -16.96 -59.23
CA ALA A 500 34.27 -17.74 -60.46
C ALA A 500 33.51 -17.15 -61.66
N LYS A 501 32.38 -16.46 -61.43
CA LYS A 501 31.65 -15.74 -62.48
C LYS A 501 32.33 -14.46 -62.95
N SER A 502 33.28 -13.92 -62.17
CA SER A 502 34.02 -12.70 -62.52
C SER A 502 35.14 -12.96 -63.55
N GLU A 503 35.68 -14.17 -63.64
CA GLU A 503 36.71 -14.54 -64.61
C GLU A 503 36.18 -14.53 -66.06
N GLY A 504 34.89 -14.84 -66.28
CA GLY A 504 34.23 -14.74 -67.58
C GLY A 504 33.95 -13.31 -68.08
N THR A 505 34.27 -12.28 -67.29
CA THR A 505 34.11 -10.87 -67.67
C THR A 505 35.40 -10.23 -68.21
N SER A 506 36.48 -11.02 -68.34
CA SER A 506 37.77 -10.54 -68.82
C SER A 506 37.80 -10.21 -70.33
N GLU A 507 36.95 -10.83 -71.14
CA GLU A 507 36.85 -10.52 -72.58
C GLU A 507 35.98 -9.27 -72.86
N ARG A 508 35.17 -8.85 -71.89
CA ARG A 508 34.40 -7.58 -71.94
C ARG A 508 35.23 -6.36 -71.54
N LEU A 509 36.41 -6.56 -70.94
CA LEU A 509 37.25 -5.47 -70.41
C LEU A 509 38.03 -4.70 -71.48
N SER A 510 38.29 -5.27 -72.67
CA SER A 510 38.97 -4.50 -73.73
C SER A 510 38.06 -3.45 -74.37
N ALA A 511 36.74 -3.68 -74.40
CA ALA A 511 35.76 -2.69 -74.87
C ALA A 511 35.48 -1.59 -73.84
N LEU A 512 35.68 -1.89 -72.55
CA LEU A 512 35.54 -0.92 -71.46
C LEU A 512 36.76 0.01 -71.29
N GLN A 513 37.91 -0.32 -71.88
CA GLN A 513 39.11 0.53 -71.83
C GLN A 513 38.96 1.82 -72.68
N GLU A 514 38.21 1.78 -73.78
CA GLU A 514 37.90 2.98 -74.56
C GLU A 514 36.89 3.89 -73.82
N ASP A 515 35.88 3.30 -73.17
CA ASP A 515 34.91 4.00 -72.31
C ASP A 515 35.55 4.59 -71.03
N LEU A 516 36.64 4.00 -70.54
CA LEU A 516 37.36 4.47 -69.35
C LEU A 516 38.16 5.75 -69.62
N GLN A 517 38.72 5.94 -70.81
CA GLN A 517 39.45 7.17 -71.15
C GLN A 517 38.52 8.39 -71.19
N GLU A 518 37.27 8.23 -71.63
CA GLU A 518 36.26 9.30 -71.52
C GLU A 518 35.86 9.56 -70.06
N ARG A 519 35.72 8.52 -69.24
CA ARG A 519 35.35 8.65 -67.82
C ARG A 519 36.46 9.23 -66.95
N GLU A 520 37.72 8.96 -67.24
CA GLU A 520 38.87 9.55 -66.54
C GLU A 520 38.90 11.07 -66.67
N SER A 521 38.52 11.62 -67.84
CA SER A 521 38.38 13.06 -68.04
C SER A 521 37.25 13.69 -67.20
N ALA A 522 36.15 12.95 -66.99
CA ALA A 522 35.03 13.36 -66.14
C ALA A 522 35.31 13.19 -64.63
N ILE A 523 36.14 12.22 -64.26
CA ILE A 523 36.58 11.98 -62.88
C ILE A 523 37.55 13.08 -62.43
N ALA A 524 38.49 13.52 -63.29
CA ALA A 524 39.38 14.64 -62.97
C ALA A 524 38.62 15.94 -62.63
N ALA A 525 37.48 16.18 -63.29
CA ALA A 525 36.58 17.30 -62.97
C ALA A 525 35.84 17.13 -61.63
N ARG A 526 35.46 15.90 -61.27
CA ARG A 526 34.83 15.59 -59.98
C ARG A 526 35.83 15.57 -58.81
N GLU A 527 37.07 15.17 -59.04
CA GLU A 527 38.15 15.24 -58.04
C GLU A 527 38.48 16.68 -57.65
N ALA A 528 38.41 17.63 -58.59
CA ALA A 528 38.55 19.05 -58.27
C ALA A 528 37.44 19.56 -57.33
N GLN A 529 36.19 19.14 -57.54
CA GLN A 529 35.05 19.46 -56.66
C GLN A 529 35.14 18.76 -55.30
N LEU A 530 35.70 17.54 -55.25
CA LEU A 530 35.92 16.82 -54.00
C LEU A 530 37.01 17.47 -53.15
N ARG A 531 38.12 17.95 -53.75
CA ARG A 531 39.16 18.70 -53.02
C ARG A 531 38.62 19.98 -52.38
N GLU A 532 37.70 20.67 -53.04
CA GLU A 532 37.02 21.85 -52.48
C GLU A 532 36.13 21.46 -51.28
N ARG A 533 35.40 20.34 -51.39
CA ARG A 533 34.61 19.82 -50.26
C ARG A 533 35.49 19.31 -49.11
N GLU A 534 36.61 18.67 -49.39
CA GLU A 534 37.61 18.27 -48.37
C GLU A 534 38.18 19.49 -47.63
N GLN A 535 38.43 20.60 -48.33
CA GLN A 535 38.82 21.85 -47.68
C GLN A 535 37.71 22.39 -46.76
N THR A 536 36.43 22.27 -47.14
CA THR A 536 35.32 22.65 -46.22
C THR A 536 35.18 21.70 -45.02
N VAL A 537 35.48 20.42 -45.19
CA VAL A 537 35.45 19.42 -44.10
C VAL A 537 36.62 19.62 -43.15
N THR A 538 37.82 19.94 -43.64
CA THR A 538 38.97 20.25 -42.78
C THR A 538 38.75 21.52 -41.95
N VAL A 539 38.08 22.54 -42.51
CA VAL A 539 37.67 23.74 -41.76
C VAL A 539 36.65 23.40 -40.66
N LYS A 540 35.66 22.54 -40.96
CA LYS A 540 34.70 22.07 -39.96
C LYS A 540 35.33 21.14 -38.91
N SER A 541 36.30 20.30 -39.30
CA SER A 541 37.06 19.44 -38.37
C SER A 541 37.85 20.28 -37.37
N ARG A 542 38.49 21.35 -37.82
CA ARG A 542 39.15 22.31 -36.93
C ARG A 542 38.18 23.03 -35.99
N GLN A 543 36.96 23.33 -36.43
CA GLN A 543 35.91 23.87 -35.54
C GLN A 543 35.46 22.85 -34.49
N VAL A 544 35.34 21.57 -34.87
CA VAL A 544 35.03 20.49 -33.93
C VAL A 544 36.15 20.29 -32.91
N GLU A 545 37.42 20.33 -33.32
CA GLU A 545 38.57 20.27 -32.41
C GLU A 545 38.58 21.43 -31.39
N VAL A 546 38.15 22.63 -31.82
CA VAL A 546 37.97 23.79 -30.92
C VAL A 546 36.85 23.53 -29.91
N PHE A 547 35.70 23.01 -30.35
CA PHE A 547 34.60 22.66 -29.45
C PHE A 547 34.95 21.51 -28.50
N GLU A 548 35.70 20.50 -28.97
CA GLU A 548 36.24 19.43 -28.12
C GLU A 548 37.21 20.00 -27.07
N GLY A 549 38.06 20.95 -27.45
CA GLY A 549 38.93 21.67 -26.53
C GLY A 549 38.15 22.47 -25.47
N GLU A 550 37.05 23.12 -25.84
CA GLU A 550 36.15 23.83 -24.93
C GLU A 550 35.41 22.87 -23.98
N ILE A 551 34.94 21.73 -24.49
CA ILE A 551 34.31 20.68 -23.69
C ILE A 551 35.32 20.07 -22.70
N MET A 552 36.57 19.84 -23.12
CA MET A 552 37.63 19.32 -22.25
C MET A 552 38.02 20.32 -21.16
N LYS A 553 38.04 21.63 -21.47
CA LYS A 553 38.21 22.69 -20.46
C LYS A 553 37.02 22.72 -19.50
N GLY A 554 35.79 22.69 -20.01
CA GLY A 554 34.57 22.63 -19.18
C GLY A 554 34.54 21.41 -18.26
N ASN A 555 34.99 20.24 -18.74
CA ASN A 555 35.12 19.03 -17.94
C ASN A 555 36.23 19.13 -16.88
N ALA A 556 37.34 19.78 -17.17
CA ALA A 556 38.41 20.04 -16.20
C ALA A 556 37.94 21.00 -15.09
N ASP A 557 37.19 22.04 -15.45
CA ASP A 557 36.63 23.00 -14.50
C ASP A 557 35.50 22.38 -13.66
N LEU A 558 34.66 21.51 -14.23
CA LEU A 558 33.69 20.69 -13.50
C LEU A 558 34.36 19.76 -12.49
N ARG A 559 35.49 19.14 -12.86
CA ARG A 559 36.27 18.30 -11.92
C ARG A 559 36.89 19.12 -10.78
N ARG A 560 37.34 20.35 -11.06
CA ARG A 560 37.84 21.28 -10.03
C ARG A 560 36.72 21.72 -9.09
N ALA A 561 35.57 22.12 -9.63
CA ALA A 561 34.39 22.46 -8.85
C ALA A 561 33.93 21.27 -7.98
N LYS A 562 33.95 20.05 -8.52
CA LYS A 562 33.62 18.83 -7.77
C LYS A 562 34.59 18.58 -6.62
N ALA A 563 35.90 18.74 -6.85
CA ALA A 563 36.91 18.61 -5.79
C ALA A 563 36.76 19.70 -4.71
N GLU A 564 36.33 20.90 -5.08
CA GLU A 564 36.03 21.97 -4.12
C GLU A 564 34.74 21.68 -3.32
N THR A 565 33.69 21.16 -3.96
CA THR A 565 32.48 20.72 -3.24
C THR A 565 32.77 19.58 -2.28
N GLU A 566 33.60 18.60 -2.67
CA GLU A 566 34.02 17.50 -1.78
C GLU A 566 34.80 18.02 -0.57
N LYS A 567 35.64 19.06 -0.74
CA LYS A 567 36.32 19.72 0.38
C LYS A 567 35.35 20.47 1.30
N VAL A 568 34.35 21.15 0.75
CA VAL A 568 33.32 21.86 1.53
C VAL A 568 32.43 20.85 2.27
N GLU A 569 32.07 19.74 1.64
CA GLU A 569 31.31 18.65 2.27
C GLU A 569 32.10 17.98 3.40
N ALA A 570 33.40 17.73 3.20
CA ALA A 570 34.27 17.22 4.25
C ALA A 570 34.41 18.21 5.43
N ALA A 571 34.51 19.51 5.15
CA ALA A 571 34.53 20.55 6.18
C ALA A 571 33.19 20.65 6.95
N LEU A 572 32.06 20.54 6.24
CA LEU A 572 30.73 20.49 6.86
C LEU A 572 30.50 19.21 7.67
N ALA A 573 31.02 18.07 7.22
CA ALA A 573 30.97 16.82 7.97
C ALA A 573 31.78 16.94 9.28
N PHE A 574 32.96 17.55 9.23
CA PHE A 574 33.78 17.82 10.41
C PHE A 574 33.09 18.78 11.38
N GLU A 575 32.50 19.88 10.91
CA GLU A 575 31.73 20.81 11.76
C GLU A 575 30.47 20.16 12.35
N ARG A 576 29.78 19.30 11.59
CA ARG A 576 28.64 18.51 12.10
C ARG A 576 29.08 17.52 13.18
N GLU A 577 30.22 16.86 13.02
CA GLU A 577 30.76 15.96 14.04
C GLU A 577 31.18 16.72 15.30
N LYS A 578 31.76 17.91 15.15
CA LYS A 578 32.10 18.82 16.25
C LYS A 578 30.85 19.32 16.98
N LEU A 579 29.78 19.66 16.25
CA LEU A 579 28.48 20.01 16.81
C LEU A 579 27.83 18.82 17.52
N ARG A 580 27.95 17.61 16.99
CA ARG A 580 27.45 16.39 17.63
C ARG A 580 28.19 16.11 18.94
N ARG A 581 29.52 16.22 18.94
CA ARG A 581 30.34 16.08 20.16
C ARG A 581 30.04 17.16 21.19
N SER A 582 29.75 18.39 20.77
CA SER A 582 29.34 19.47 21.69
C SER A 582 27.93 19.24 22.24
N GLN A 583 26.98 18.76 21.43
CA GLN A 583 25.64 18.36 21.86
C GLN A 583 25.70 17.19 22.86
N GLU A 584 26.49 16.16 22.58
CA GLU A 584 26.71 15.04 23.50
C GLU A 584 27.35 15.51 24.83
N ALA A 585 28.25 16.50 24.78
CA ALA A 585 28.83 17.10 25.98
C ALA A 585 27.80 17.95 26.77
N PHE A 586 26.94 18.69 26.08
CA PHE A 586 25.85 19.45 26.68
C PHE A 586 24.77 18.53 27.28
N GLU A 587 24.46 17.42 26.64
CA GLU A 587 23.54 16.41 27.17
C GLU A 587 24.13 15.70 28.38
N LYS A 588 25.43 15.38 28.36
CA LYS A 588 26.13 14.84 29.55
C LYS A 588 26.15 15.85 30.70
N LEU A 589 26.31 17.15 30.42
CA LEU A 589 26.19 18.21 31.42
C LEU A 589 24.76 18.36 31.93
N ARG A 590 23.75 18.30 31.06
CA ARG A 590 22.33 18.31 31.44
C ARG A 590 21.94 17.09 32.26
N GLN A 591 22.45 15.91 31.93
CA GLN A 591 22.21 14.68 32.70
C GLN A 591 22.92 14.73 34.06
N LYS A 592 24.12 15.33 34.14
CA LYS A 592 24.80 15.58 35.42
C LYS A 592 24.04 16.59 36.27
N SER A 593 23.61 17.71 35.70
CA SER A 593 22.82 18.70 36.41
C SER A 593 21.44 18.16 36.80
N ALA A 594 20.80 17.35 35.96
CA ALA A 594 19.53 16.68 36.30
C ALA A 594 19.71 15.70 37.45
N LYS A 595 20.79 14.90 37.46
CA LYS A 595 21.12 14.01 38.59
C LYS A 595 21.46 14.78 39.87
N GLU A 596 22.12 15.93 39.76
CA GLU A 596 22.39 16.82 40.88
C GLU A 596 21.09 17.44 41.42
N PHE A 597 20.19 17.90 40.54
CA PHE A 597 18.86 18.38 40.91
C PHE A 597 17.99 17.28 41.52
N GLU A 598 17.97 16.07 40.97
CA GLU A 598 17.28 14.92 41.55
C GLU A 598 17.87 14.56 42.93
N SER A 599 19.19 14.67 43.12
CA SER A 599 19.83 14.44 44.42
C SER A 599 19.49 15.54 45.44
N GLN A 600 19.39 16.79 44.99
CA GLN A 600 19.00 17.95 45.80
C GLN A 600 17.52 17.90 46.14
N GLU A 601 16.66 17.53 45.19
CA GLU A 601 15.23 17.35 45.38
C GLU A 601 14.93 16.14 46.27
N ALA A 602 15.69 15.04 46.15
CA ALA A 602 15.63 13.92 47.07
C ALA A 602 16.09 14.33 48.48
N ARG A 603 17.12 15.18 48.62
CA ARG A 603 17.51 15.77 49.92
C ARG A 603 16.42 16.66 50.49
N VAL A 604 15.80 17.53 49.69
CA VAL A 604 14.70 18.39 50.13
C VAL A 604 13.46 17.58 50.50
N ARG A 605 13.10 16.54 49.74
CA ARG A 605 12.00 15.62 50.07
C ARG A 605 12.29 14.80 51.33
N ASN A 606 13.53 14.37 51.54
CA ASN A 606 13.92 13.66 52.77
C ASN A 606 13.94 14.59 53.99
N LEU A 607 14.36 15.84 53.82
CA LEU A 607 14.26 16.87 54.86
C LEU A 607 12.80 17.23 55.13
N GLY A 608 11.96 17.35 54.10
CA GLY A 608 10.51 17.56 54.22
C GLY A 608 9.81 16.44 54.97
N ARG A 609 10.08 15.18 54.61
CA ARG A 609 9.59 14.01 55.37
C ARG A 609 10.12 13.96 56.80
N GLY A 610 11.34 14.43 57.04
CA GLY A 610 11.91 14.57 58.38
C GLY A 610 11.24 15.66 59.20
N VAL A 611 10.79 16.75 58.55
CA VAL A 611 10.01 17.82 59.19
C VAL A 611 8.58 17.34 59.46
N GLU A 612 7.91 16.69 58.50
CA GLU A 612 6.57 16.08 58.69
C GLU A 612 6.57 14.99 59.78
N ALA A 613 7.64 14.18 59.87
CA ALA A 613 7.82 13.21 60.96
C ALA A 613 8.00 13.91 62.31
N ARG A 614 8.77 15.01 62.36
CA ARG A 614 8.94 15.80 63.58
C ARG A 614 7.69 16.59 63.96
N GLU A 615 6.90 17.05 63.00
CA GLU A 615 5.62 17.72 63.21
C GLU A 615 4.58 16.73 63.72
N SER A 616 4.49 15.53 63.16
CA SER A 616 3.60 14.47 63.69
C SER A 616 4.04 13.97 65.07
N GLU A 617 5.35 13.87 65.34
CA GLU A 617 5.87 13.62 66.70
C GLU A 617 5.57 14.79 67.65
N ALA A 618 5.67 16.04 67.18
CA ALA A 618 5.31 17.23 67.93
C ALA A 618 3.80 17.30 68.21
N GLU A 619 2.93 16.89 67.30
CA GLU A 619 1.48 16.81 67.49
C GLU A 619 1.10 15.67 68.43
N VAL A 620 1.79 14.53 68.36
CA VAL A 620 1.60 13.42 69.31
C VAL A 620 2.08 13.82 70.71
N THR A 621 3.18 14.56 70.82
CA THR A 621 3.65 15.06 72.11
C THR A 621 2.79 16.22 72.63
N ALA A 622 2.28 17.10 71.76
CA ALA A 622 1.34 18.15 72.10
C ALA A 622 -0.02 17.58 72.55
N SER A 623 -0.54 16.56 71.89
CA SER A 623 -1.78 15.88 72.30
C SER A 623 -1.60 15.08 73.60
N ARG A 624 -0.41 14.50 73.85
CA ARG A 624 -0.06 13.90 75.15
C ARG A 624 0.07 14.97 76.24
N ALA A 625 0.68 16.11 75.95
CA ALA A 625 0.78 17.24 76.88
C ALA A 625 -0.60 17.84 77.18
N GLN A 626 -1.49 17.94 76.19
CA GLN A 626 -2.86 18.42 76.36
C GLN A 626 -3.70 17.42 77.18
N LYS A 627 -3.51 16.11 76.98
CA LYS A 627 -4.10 15.07 77.86
C LYS A 627 -3.54 15.11 79.28
N ALA A 628 -2.24 15.41 79.44
CA ALA A 628 -1.65 15.57 80.76
C ALA A 628 -2.18 16.84 81.45
N LEU A 629 -2.33 17.95 80.72
CA LEU A 629 -2.93 19.19 81.23
C LEU A 629 -4.39 19.00 81.62
N SER A 630 -5.20 18.29 80.83
CA SER A 630 -6.58 18.01 81.22
C SER A 630 -6.68 17.06 82.42
N GLN A 631 -5.75 16.11 82.56
CA GLN A 631 -5.65 15.29 83.78
C GLN A 631 -5.19 16.09 85.00
N ILE A 632 -4.29 17.07 84.82
CA ILE A 632 -3.86 17.98 85.89
C ILE A 632 -5.01 18.91 86.29
N GLN A 633 -5.74 19.48 85.34
CA GLN A 633 -6.94 20.29 85.60
C GLN A 633 -8.01 19.48 86.33
N ALA A 634 -8.31 18.25 85.88
CA ALA A 634 -9.25 17.37 86.58
C ALA A 634 -8.78 16.96 87.98
N ARG A 635 -7.46 16.93 88.24
CA ARG A 635 -6.91 16.74 89.59
C ARG A 635 -7.00 18.02 90.42
N GLN A 636 -6.79 19.19 89.82
CA GLN A 636 -6.96 20.49 90.47
C GLN A 636 -8.42 20.70 90.87
N GLU A 637 -9.39 20.47 89.98
CA GLU A 637 -10.82 20.55 90.31
C GLU A 637 -11.21 19.58 91.44
N LYS A 638 -10.64 18.38 91.47
CA LYS A 638 -10.83 17.43 92.57
C LYS A 638 -10.19 17.90 93.87
N LEU A 639 -9.01 18.52 93.80
CA LEU A 639 -8.34 19.10 94.96
C LEU A 639 -9.13 20.30 95.49
N GLU A 640 -9.60 21.19 94.63
CA GLU A 640 -10.45 22.33 95.00
C GLU A 640 -11.78 21.85 95.60
N ALA A 641 -12.39 20.79 95.07
CA ALA A 641 -13.59 20.18 95.66
C ALA A 641 -13.31 19.52 97.02
N LEU A 642 -12.14 18.92 97.21
CA LEU A 642 -11.71 18.39 98.51
C LEU A 642 -11.38 19.51 99.49
N GLU A 643 -10.75 20.60 99.05
CA GLU A 643 -10.47 21.78 99.87
C GLU A 643 -11.76 22.49 100.29
N ALA A 644 -12.75 22.60 99.39
CA ALA A 644 -14.08 23.09 99.72
C ALA A 644 -14.76 22.19 100.76
N ARG A 645 -14.70 20.86 100.61
CA ARG A 645 -15.20 19.92 101.62
C ARG A 645 -14.48 20.04 102.96
N ILE A 646 -13.16 20.16 102.97
CA ILE A 646 -12.37 20.36 104.18
C ILE A 646 -12.72 21.71 104.83
N ALA A 647 -12.96 22.75 104.04
CA ALA A 647 -13.40 24.05 104.55
C ALA A 647 -14.81 23.98 105.16
N ASP A 648 -15.73 23.23 104.55
CA ASP A 648 -17.07 23.00 105.08
C ASP A 648 -17.03 22.13 106.34
N GLU A 649 -16.19 21.09 106.38
CA GLU A 649 -15.94 20.29 107.57
C GLU A 649 -15.32 21.11 108.70
N ARG A 650 -14.36 22.00 108.38
CA ARG A 650 -13.79 22.95 109.36
C ARG A 650 -14.86 23.89 109.90
N LYS A 651 -15.71 24.47 109.05
CA LYS A 651 -16.85 25.30 109.49
C LYS A 651 -17.83 24.51 110.36
N ALA A 652 -18.11 23.25 110.02
CA ALA A 652 -18.97 22.38 110.80
C ALA A 652 -18.35 22.03 112.17
N ILE A 653 -17.04 21.79 112.23
CA ILE A 653 -16.29 21.55 113.46
C ILE A 653 -16.25 22.83 114.31
N GLU A 654 -15.96 23.99 113.71
CA GLU A 654 -15.98 25.29 114.39
C GLU A 654 -17.37 25.61 114.95
N ALA A 655 -18.44 25.37 114.19
CA ALA A 655 -19.81 25.52 114.68
C ALA A 655 -20.13 24.55 115.83
N ARG A 656 -19.60 23.31 115.78
CA ARG A 656 -19.76 22.33 116.87
C ARG A 656 -18.98 22.73 118.12
N LEU A 657 -17.77 23.26 117.96
CA LEU A 657 -16.97 23.80 119.05
C LEU A 657 -17.59 25.07 119.64
N ALA A 658 -18.17 25.94 118.83
CA ALA A 658 -18.92 27.11 119.29
C ALA A 658 -20.15 26.67 120.13
N ARG A 659 -20.94 25.70 119.66
CA ARG A 659 -22.04 25.12 120.45
C ARG A 659 -21.56 24.47 121.75
N GLN A 660 -20.44 23.75 121.73
CA GLN A 660 -19.87 23.18 122.95
C GLN A 660 -19.38 24.24 123.92
N ARG A 661 -18.83 25.36 123.42
CA ARG A 661 -18.46 26.51 124.24
C ARG A 661 -19.69 27.16 124.86
N GLU A 662 -20.73 27.44 124.09
CA GLU A 662 -22.01 27.95 124.59
C GLU A 662 -22.65 27.00 125.62
N GLU A 663 -22.64 25.69 125.38
CA GLU A 663 -23.10 24.68 126.35
C GLU A 663 -22.23 24.65 127.61
N SER A 664 -20.92 24.80 127.48
CA SER A 664 -20.01 24.84 128.63
C SER A 664 -20.16 26.13 129.44
N GLU A 665 -20.34 27.27 128.78
CA GLU A 665 -20.62 28.56 129.41
C GLU A 665 -21.98 28.52 130.11
N ALA A 666 -23.01 27.96 129.47
CA ALA A 666 -24.32 27.75 130.09
C ALA A 666 -24.26 26.77 131.28
N ARG A 667 -23.39 25.77 131.25
CA ARG A 667 -23.14 24.87 132.39
C ARG A 667 -22.38 25.58 133.50
N GLU A 668 -21.39 26.41 133.17
CA GLU A 668 -20.67 27.21 134.16
C GLU A 668 -21.57 28.24 134.83
N THR A 669 -22.45 28.91 134.09
CA THR A 669 -23.43 29.84 134.68
C THR A 669 -24.43 29.09 135.56
N ALA A 670 -24.98 27.95 135.11
CA ALA A 670 -25.86 27.12 135.93
C ALA A 670 -25.16 26.55 137.19
N LEU A 671 -23.86 26.24 137.10
CA LEU A 671 -23.06 25.80 138.25
C LEU A 671 -22.75 26.96 139.20
N ARG A 672 -22.52 28.19 138.70
CA ARG A 672 -22.40 29.39 139.53
C ARG A 672 -23.70 29.72 140.25
N GLU A 673 -24.84 29.70 139.55
CA GLU A 673 -26.16 29.90 140.17
C GLU A 673 -26.46 28.82 141.23
N ARG A 674 -26.08 27.56 140.98
CA ARG A 674 -26.15 26.50 142.01
C ARG A 674 -25.19 26.73 143.17
N GLY A 675 -23.99 27.24 142.91
CA GLY A 675 -23.02 27.64 143.93
C GLY A 675 -23.57 28.74 144.83
N GLU A 676 -24.13 29.79 144.24
CA GLU A 676 -24.78 30.90 144.96
C GLU A 676 -26.01 30.42 145.76
N ALA A 677 -26.81 29.50 145.20
CA ALA A 677 -27.93 28.90 145.92
C ALA A 677 -27.46 28.06 147.12
N ILE A 678 -26.38 27.29 146.98
CA ILE A 678 -25.79 26.51 148.07
C ILE A 678 -25.17 27.43 149.13
N GLU A 679 -24.53 28.53 148.74
CA GLU A 679 -24.02 29.53 149.67
C GLU A 679 -25.16 30.23 150.43
N ALA A 680 -26.26 30.56 149.75
CA ALA A 680 -27.45 31.10 150.38
C ALA A 680 -28.10 30.11 151.36
N GLU A 681 -28.16 28.82 151.01
CA GLU A 681 -28.61 27.77 151.93
C GLU A 681 -27.66 27.56 153.12
N ALA A 682 -26.34 27.64 152.89
CA ALA A 682 -25.36 27.57 153.96
C ALA A 682 -25.45 28.77 154.92
N GLN A 683 -25.75 29.96 154.41
CA GLN A 683 -26.02 31.15 155.24
C GLN A 683 -27.32 30.99 156.04
N ARG A 684 -28.39 30.45 155.44
CA ARG A 684 -29.64 30.11 156.16
C ARG A 684 -29.41 29.05 157.25
N ALA A 685 -28.61 28.03 156.97
CA ALA A 685 -28.24 27.00 157.94
C ALA A 685 -27.40 27.57 159.10
N ARG A 686 -26.54 28.56 158.83
CA ARG A 686 -25.79 29.28 159.88
C ARG A 686 -26.71 30.15 160.73
N ALA A 687 -27.66 30.86 160.12
CA ALA A 687 -28.65 31.65 160.86
C ALA A 687 -29.51 30.76 161.78
N LEU A 688 -30.00 29.63 161.27
CA LEU A 688 -30.76 28.64 162.06
C LEU A 688 -29.92 28.03 163.20
N ARG A 689 -28.61 27.81 162.99
CA ARG A 689 -27.71 27.34 164.06
C ARG A 689 -27.53 28.37 165.17
N GLU A 690 -27.46 29.67 164.86
CA GLU A 690 -27.40 30.73 165.88
C GLU A 690 -28.74 30.92 166.60
N GLU A 691 -29.89 30.74 165.93
CA GLU A 691 -31.21 30.69 166.59
C GLU A 691 -31.34 29.51 167.57
N VAL A 692 -30.85 28.31 167.20
CA VAL A 692 -30.84 27.15 168.12
C VAL A 692 -29.90 27.40 169.31
N LYS A 693 -28.79 28.11 169.10
CA LYS A 693 -27.83 28.47 170.15
C LYS A 693 -28.40 29.48 171.15
N THR A 694 -29.17 30.45 170.67
CA THR A 694 -29.88 31.42 171.53
C THR A 694 -31.03 30.78 172.29
N GLN A 695 -31.76 29.83 171.69
CA GLN A 695 -32.78 29.03 172.39
C GLN A 695 -32.17 28.10 173.45
N ALA A 696 -30.99 27.52 173.19
CA ALA A 696 -30.27 26.71 174.17
C ALA A 696 -29.73 27.55 175.36
N ALA A 697 -29.36 28.81 175.13
CA ALA A 697 -28.97 29.73 176.21
C ALA A 697 -30.18 30.12 177.10
N ALA A 698 -31.35 30.38 176.49
CA ALA A 698 -32.58 30.68 177.22
C ALA A 698 -33.10 29.50 178.08
N LEU A 699 -32.85 28.26 177.65
CA LEU A 699 -33.20 27.06 178.43
C LEU A 699 -32.27 26.85 179.63
N LYS A 700 -30.97 27.16 179.51
CA LYS A 700 -30.02 27.11 180.63
C LYS A 700 -30.31 28.14 181.74
N ASP A 701 -30.81 29.31 181.38
CA ASP A 701 -31.22 30.33 182.38
C ASP A 701 -32.53 29.95 183.10
N ARG A 702 -33.42 29.20 182.45
CA ARG A 702 -34.60 28.62 183.11
C ARG A 702 -34.24 27.47 184.07
N GLU A 703 -33.27 26.64 183.72
CA GLU A 703 -32.75 25.59 184.61
C GLU A 703 -32.02 26.16 185.85
N LYS A 704 -31.29 27.28 185.71
CA LYS A 704 -30.69 27.98 186.86
C LYS A 704 -31.72 28.50 187.85
N ARG A 705 -32.80 29.14 187.35
CA ARG A 705 -33.90 29.63 188.20
C ARG A 705 -34.67 28.49 188.88
N GLY A 706 -34.76 27.32 188.23
CA GLY A 706 -35.33 26.11 188.84
C GLY A 706 -34.51 25.61 190.04
N ARG A 707 -33.17 25.58 189.92
CA ARG A 707 -32.27 25.14 190.99
C ARG A 707 -32.20 26.09 192.19
N GLU A 708 -32.38 27.40 191.95
CA GLU A 708 -32.47 28.39 193.04
C GLU A 708 -33.77 28.24 193.86
N LEU A 709 -34.89 27.92 193.22
CA LEU A 709 -36.17 27.66 193.89
C LEU A 709 -36.19 26.33 194.66
N GLU A 710 -35.49 25.30 194.16
CA GLU A 710 -35.32 24.03 194.88
C GLU A 710 -34.46 24.20 196.15
N ALA A 711 -33.41 25.01 196.09
CA ALA A 711 -32.55 25.31 197.25
C ALA A 711 -33.29 26.12 198.35
N GLU A 712 -34.23 26.98 197.98
CA GLU A 712 -35.08 27.69 198.96
C GLU A 712 -36.12 26.78 199.63
N LEU A 713 -36.65 25.79 198.91
CA LEU A 713 -37.58 24.80 199.47
C LEU A 713 -36.88 23.87 200.46
N GLU A 714 -35.63 23.49 200.22
CA GLU A 714 -34.84 22.69 201.18
C GLU A 714 -34.48 23.47 202.46
N ARG A 715 -34.18 24.77 202.35
CA ARG A 715 -33.95 25.63 203.53
C ARG A 715 -35.20 25.74 204.41
N LYS A 716 -36.38 25.89 203.81
CA LYS A 716 -37.65 25.94 204.57
C LYS A 716 -38.03 24.59 205.18
N ARG A 717 -37.62 23.46 204.58
CA ARG A 717 -37.80 22.12 205.18
C ARG A 717 -36.89 21.91 206.39
N ALA A 718 -35.64 22.38 206.34
CA ALA A 718 -34.70 22.32 207.46
C ALA A 718 -35.12 23.22 208.64
N GLU A 719 -35.73 24.38 208.39
CA GLU A 719 -36.28 25.24 209.45
C GLU A 719 -37.50 24.64 210.13
N LEU A 720 -38.38 23.95 209.38
CA LEU A 720 -39.53 23.26 209.95
C LEU A 720 -39.15 22.05 210.81
N GLU A 721 -38.05 21.35 210.49
CA GLU A 721 -37.52 20.30 211.37
C GLU A 721 -36.92 20.85 212.67
N ARG A 722 -36.22 21.99 212.62
CA ARG A 722 -35.70 22.65 213.83
C ARG A 722 -36.80 23.14 214.76
N VAL A 723 -37.91 23.64 214.23
CA VAL A 723 -39.08 24.02 215.05
C VAL A 723 -39.74 22.77 215.67
N ARG A 724 -39.78 21.65 214.95
CA ARG A 724 -40.29 20.38 215.49
C ARG A 724 -39.41 19.79 216.60
N GLU A 725 -38.10 19.95 216.54
CA GLU A 725 -37.21 19.50 217.62
C GLU A 725 -37.25 20.42 218.85
N GLY A 726 -37.53 21.71 218.68
CA GLY A 726 -37.73 22.65 219.79
C GLY A 726 -38.96 22.34 220.64
N LEU A 727 -40.06 21.90 220.01
CA LEU A 727 -41.33 21.54 220.67
C LEU A 727 -41.31 20.18 221.38
N LYS A 728 -40.16 19.49 221.45
CA LYS A 728 -39.99 18.25 222.24
C LYS A 728 -39.21 18.43 223.54
N LYS A 729 -38.74 19.64 223.85
CA LYS A 729 -37.97 19.92 225.09
C LYS A 729 -38.57 20.98 226.02
N LEU A 730 -39.78 21.46 225.73
CA LEU A 730 -40.71 22.15 226.63
C LEU A 730 -42.12 21.71 226.25
#